data_AF-A0A9W6NRC3-F1
#
_entry.id   AF-A0A9W6NRC3-F1
#
_cell.length_a   1.000
_cell.length_b   1.000
_cell.length_c   1.000
_cell.angle_alpha   90.00
_cell.angle_beta   90.00
_cell.angle_gamma   90.00
#
_symmetry.space_group_name_H-M   'P 1'
#
loop_
_entity.id
_entity.type
_entity.pdbx_description
1 polymer ?
#
loop_
_entity_poly.entity_id
_entity_poly.type
_entity_poly.pdbx_seq_one_letter_code
_entity_poly.pdbx_strand_id
1 'polypeptide(L)'
;MSRSTTGLPSRWSAAATAAAVGLGVIVAGGTTAFAASAAPAVTRAGLDPALVAGRGANVGFAEQEAEKAATNGVVIGPDRTAYTLPAEASGRSAVKLAPGQYVEFTLPSSANAINVRYSIPDAANGGGITAPLDVTVNGKSKQTMTLTSQYSWLYNQYPFSNDPNAGLLHPDWWITECACVPAATSPAPQITKPFRPFHFYDEQRLLLGRTYKAGDKVRLSVPSGSNAAWTAIDLLDSQLVGAPKLDLVASNVLFFGADPTGKRDSADAFDMAIAFAKWTHLKVYVPPGTYQVNRHIIVDNVTIEGAGSWYTIIKGHEVALSTPAPDKSIHTGVGFYGKYAQDGGSRNVHLSGFSIVGDVRERIDTDQVNGVGGALSDSTIDGLYIQHTKVGLWFDGPMNNTKVTNTTVVDQIADGLNFHTGVTNSSVSNSFFRNTGDDALAMWAETTTNANNTFDHNTVQTPTLANGIAIYGGKDITVSGNLVADPIREGSALHLGTRFGAQPFAGTIKVADNTTVRAGTYELNWNIGLGAIWLYALERNMDANVQVVGDNFLDNTYNAIMMVVDFPVKDQYSITNVHFKDVKVDGTGTSVVSARVAGSATFENVDARNVGAVGINNCGSFHFTPAGSEFSLVDQGGNDGGGTTGPWFAPWELPNTITCDDRPPVVAPPAPQPW
;
A
#
# COMPACT_ATOMS: atom_id res chain seq x y z
N MET A 1 54.61 6.55 73.62
CA MET A 1 55.70 7.36 74.21
C MET A 1 55.66 8.76 73.58
N SER A 2 55.67 9.80 74.43
CA SER A 2 56.12 11.21 74.22
C SER A 2 55.62 11.96 72.98
N ARG A 3 54.80 13.03 73.08
CA ARG A 3 55.16 14.45 73.40
C ARG A 3 56.44 14.88 72.66
N SER A 4 56.53 15.97 71.89
CA SER A 4 56.15 17.35 72.22
C SER A 4 56.61 18.29 71.07
N THR A 5 55.81 19.32 70.73
CA THR A 5 56.15 20.77 70.50
C THR A 5 57.31 21.15 69.54
N THR A 6 57.30 22.19 68.69
CA THR A 6 56.53 23.45 68.50
C THR A 6 57.18 24.22 67.34
N GLY A 7 56.45 25.03 66.57
CA GLY A 7 57.04 26.12 65.75
C GLY A 7 56.28 26.53 64.49
N LEU A 8 55.45 27.58 64.59
CA LEU A 8 54.89 28.44 63.52
C LEU A 8 55.46 29.87 63.74
N PRO A 9 55.28 30.91 62.87
CA PRO A 9 54.37 31.06 61.72
C PRO A 9 55.00 31.69 60.44
N SER A 10 54.39 31.63 59.26
CA SER A 10 53.54 32.68 58.64
C SER A 10 53.71 32.58 57.10
N ARG A 11 52.80 32.88 56.16
CA ARG A 11 51.37 33.25 56.16
C ARG A 11 50.85 33.22 54.67
N TRP A 12 49.68 32.59 54.46
CA TRP A 12 48.52 33.01 53.59
C TRP A 12 48.64 32.75 52.08
N SER A 13 47.64 32.28 51.33
CA SER A 13 46.15 32.17 51.41
C SER A 13 45.72 30.93 50.58
N ALA A 14 44.51 30.37 50.52
CA ALA A 14 43.16 30.79 50.86
C ALA A 14 42.26 29.52 51.01
N ALA A 15 41.08 29.72 51.56
CA ALA A 15 40.21 28.74 52.21
C ALA A 15 39.70 27.57 51.36
N ALA A 16 39.73 26.38 51.97
CA ALA A 16 38.89 25.23 51.70
C ALA A 16 37.74 25.21 52.72
N THR A 17 36.59 24.61 52.37
CA THR A 17 35.89 23.76 53.35
C THR A 17 35.05 22.71 52.64
N ALA A 18 35.34 21.45 52.96
CA ALA A 18 34.52 20.29 52.66
C ALA A 18 33.82 19.81 53.95
N ALA A 19 32.54 19.43 53.77
CA ALA A 19 31.78 18.36 54.41
C ALA A 19 31.70 18.21 55.94
N ALA A 20 30.47 18.12 56.47
CA ALA A 20 29.96 16.90 57.12
C ALA A 20 28.45 16.96 57.44
N VAL A 21 27.71 16.00 56.85
CA VAL A 21 26.63 15.14 57.38
C VAL A 21 25.49 15.74 58.25
N GLY A 22 24.26 15.60 57.74
CA GLY A 22 23.03 15.55 58.51
C GLY A 22 21.99 14.64 57.84
N LEU A 23 21.56 13.58 58.52
CA LEU A 23 20.49 12.68 58.08
C LEU A 23 19.17 13.44 57.94
N GLY A 24 18.54 13.35 56.77
CA GLY A 24 17.18 13.78 56.53
C GLY A 24 16.44 12.71 55.73
N VAL A 25 15.44 12.10 56.35
CA VAL A 25 14.47 11.21 55.70
C VAL A 25 13.74 12.02 54.63
N ILE A 26 14.03 11.76 53.35
CA ILE A 26 13.26 12.31 52.23
C ILE A 26 12.26 11.25 51.81
N VAL A 27 10.99 11.52 52.11
CA VAL A 27 9.85 10.90 51.44
C VAL A 27 10.03 11.15 49.95
N ALA A 28 10.39 10.12 49.18
CA ALA A 28 10.39 10.18 47.74
C ALA A 28 8.94 10.25 47.25
N GLY A 29 8.37 11.45 47.32
CA GLY A 29 7.27 11.81 46.44
C GLY A 29 7.83 11.78 45.02
N GLY A 30 7.63 10.65 44.34
CA GLY A 30 7.89 10.54 42.92
C GLY A 30 6.95 11.48 42.19
N THR A 31 7.36 12.73 42.03
CA THR A 31 6.82 13.59 40.98
C THR A 31 7.18 12.92 39.68
N THR A 32 6.24 12.19 39.09
CA THR A 32 6.27 11.82 37.68
C THR A 32 6.50 13.10 36.90
N ALA A 33 7.74 13.35 36.48
CA ALA A 33 8.01 14.40 35.52
C ALA A 33 7.21 14.03 34.27
N PHE A 34 6.11 14.75 34.04
CA PHE A 34 5.43 14.70 32.76
C PHE A 34 6.45 15.15 31.72
N ALA A 35 6.98 14.20 30.94
CA ALA A 35 7.76 14.52 29.77
C ALA A 35 6.95 15.56 28.97
N ALA A 36 7.59 16.69 28.63
CA ALA A 36 7.00 17.66 27.72
C ALA A 36 6.48 16.91 26.50
N SER A 37 5.21 17.12 26.12
CA SER A 37 4.61 16.37 25.01
C SER A 37 5.46 16.58 23.78
N ALA A 38 6.07 15.50 23.26
CA ALA A 38 6.74 15.53 21.97
C ALA A 38 5.77 16.11 20.93
N ALA A 39 6.30 16.91 20.01
CA ALA A 39 5.50 17.42 18.90
C ALA A 39 4.86 16.23 18.15
N PRO A 40 3.63 16.38 17.61
CA PRO A 40 2.98 15.30 16.87
C PRO A 40 3.85 14.91 15.67
N ALA A 41 4.14 13.61 15.55
CA ALA A 41 4.96 13.06 14.49
C ALA A 41 4.10 12.76 13.25
N VAL A 42 4.07 13.70 12.31
CA VAL A 42 3.42 13.49 11.01
C VAL A 42 4.31 12.61 10.13
N THR A 43 3.71 11.62 9.48
CA THR A 43 4.40 10.73 8.54
C THR A 43 3.81 10.81 7.14
N ARG A 44 4.56 10.25 6.18
CA ARG A 44 4.02 9.80 4.89
C ARG A 44 4.54 8.41 4.64
N ALA A 45 3.66 7.41 4.76
CA ALA A 45 4.03 6.00 4.71
C ALA A 45 5.08 5.63 5.76
N GLY A 46 4.81 5.97 7.01
CA GLY A 46 5.72 5.70 8.14
C GLY A 46 7.03 6.48 8.16
N LEU A 47 7.37 7.23 7.11
CA LEU A 47 8.58 8.03 7.01
C LEU A 47 8.37 9.48 7.41
N ASP A 48 9.49 10.12 7.76
CA ASP A 48 9.58 11.59 7.82
C ASP A 48 9.23 12.18 6.44
N PRO A 49 8.28 13.12 6.35
CA PRO A 49 7.89 13.76 5.09
C PRO A 49 9.06 14.37 4.29
N ALA A 50 10.14 14.78 4.97
CA ALA A 50 11.33 15.34 4.31
C ALA A 50 12.06 14.33 3.42
N LEU A 51 12.00 13.03 3.74
CA LEU A 51 12.64 11.96 2.95
C LEU A 51 11.94 11.70 1.62
N VAL A 52 10.67 12.10 1.53
CA VAL A 52 9.78 11.82 0.39
C VAL A 52 9.22 13.10 -0.21
N ALA A 53 9.92 14.22 -0.03
CA ALA A 53 9.52 15.52 -0.54
C ALA A 53 9.39 15.48 -2.06
N GLY A 54 8.27 15.99 -2.59
CA GLY A 54 7.97 15.96 -4.03
C GLY A 54 7.55 14.60 -4.59
N ARG A 55 7.43 13.56 -3.75
CA ARG A 55 7.00 12.21 -4.14
C ARG A 55 5.60 11.92 -3.60
N GLY A 56 4.85 11.05 -4.26
CA GLY A 56 3.53 10.58 -3.85
C GLY A 56 2.43 11.64 -3.94
N ALA A 57 1.22 11.23 -3.57
CA ALA A 57 0.03 12.08 -3.61
C ALA A 57 0.06 13.19 -2.55
N ASN A 58 -0.40 14.36 -2.95
CA ASN A 58 -0.75 15.47 -2.08
C ASN A 58 -2.15 15.24 -1.50
N VAL A 59 -2.19 14.62 -0.32
CA VAL A 59 -3.42 14.26 0.39
C VAL A 59 -3.88 15.35 1.35
N GLY A 60 -5.18 15.45 1.57
CA GLY A 60 -5.79 16.45 2.46
C GLY A 60 -5.74 16.12 3.95
N PHE A 61 -5.04 15.05 4.34
CA PHE A 61 -4.95 14.57 5.72
C PHE A 61 -3.50 14.52 6.21
N ALA A 62 -3.32 14.55 7.53
CA ALA A 62 -2.05 14.30 8.19
C ALA A 62 -2.08 12.92 8.87
N GLU A 63 -1.21 12.02 8.41
CA GLU A 63 -1.03 10.66 8.92
C GLU A 63 -0.15 10.68 10.18
N GLN A 64 -0.52 9.89 11.18
CA GLN A 64 0.25 9.65 12.40
C GLN A 64 0.24 8.16 12.75
N GLU A 65 1.44 7.58 12.89
CA GLU A 65 1.61 6.17 13.29
C GLU A 65 1.32 5.97 14.77
N ALA A 66 0.57 4.91 15.11
CA ALA A 66 0.10 4.66 16.47
C ALA A 66 1.25 4.35 17.43
N GLU A 67 2.30 3.68 16.99
CA GLU A 67 3.47 3.34 17.81
C GLU A 67 4.31 4.58 18.20
N LYS A 68 4.07 5.72 17.55
CA LYS A 68 4.65 7.03 17.91
C LYS A 68 3.75 7.85 18.83
N ALA A 69 2.52 7.40 19.09
CA ALA A 69 1.54 8.08 19.93
C ALA A 69 1.59 7.62 21.40
N ALA A 70 0.99 8.40 22.31
CA ALA A 70 0.95 8.04 23.72
C ALA A 70 -0.04 6.88 23.94
N THR A 71 0.38 5.79 24.56
CA THR A 71 -0.47 4.61 24.77
C THR A 71 -0.20 3.92 26.11
N ASN A 72 -1.20 3.21 26.63
CA ASN A 72 -1.04 2.23 27.69
C ASN A 72 -1.25 0.78 27.20
N GLY A 73 -1.31 0.59 25.87
CA GLY A 73 -1.29 -0.70 25.18
C GLY A 73 0.12 -1.21 24.93
N VAL A 74 0.24 -2.17 24.01
CA VAL A 74 1.51 -2.81 23.66
C VAL A 74 1.87 -2.47 22.21
N VAL A 75 3.02 -1.85 22.00
CA VAL A 75 3.60 -1.71 20.65
C VAL A 75 4.01 -3.10 20.15
N ILE A 76 3.57 -3.46 18.94
CA ILE A 76 3.95 -4.68 18.23
C ILE A 76 4.77 -4.29 16.98
N GLY A 77 5.69 -5.17 16.57
CA GLY A 77 6.62 -4.88 15.48
C GLY A 77 7.88 -4.10 15.93
N PRO A 78 8.74 -3.69 14.98
CA PRO A 78 8.61 -3.94 13.54
C PRO A 78 8.81 -5.41 13.15
N ASP A 79 7.98 -5.94 12.24
CA ASP A 79 8.16 -7.27 11.65
C ASP A 79 7.84 -7.23 10.15
N ARG A 80 8.59 -7.94 9.30
CA ARG A 80 8.35 -8.05 7.86
C ARG A 80 7.95 -9.45 7.41
N THR A 81 7.79 -10.37 8.36
CA THR A 81 7.42 -11.75 8.09
C THR A 81 6.00 -11.78 7.55
N ALA A 82 5.82 -12.29 6.33
CA ALA A 82 4.49 -12.47 5.73
C ALA A 82 3.56 -13.24 6.68
N TYR A 83 2.26 -12.94 6.60
CA TYR A 83 1.23 -13.56 7.44
C TYR A 83 1.31 -13.23 8.94
N THR A 84 1.98 -12.13 9.29
CA THR A 84 2.00 -11.59 10.65
C THR A 84 1.30 -10.23 10.71
N LEU A 85 0.62 -9.96 11.84
CA LEU A 85 -0.11 -8.72 12.04
C LEU A 85 0.77 -7.45 11.92
N PRO A 86 2.02 -7.39 12.44
CA PRO A 86 2.84 -6.21 12.27
C PRO A 86 3.34 -6.03 10.83
N ALA A 87 3.52 -7.10 10.04
CA ALA A 87 3.99 -6.97 8.67
C ALA A 87 3.06 -6.11 7.81
N GLU A 88 1.74 -6.25 7.97
CA GLU A 88 0.75 -5.46 7.22
C GLU A 88 0.47 -4.09 7.83
N ALA A 89 1.08 -3.73 8.96
CA ALA A 89 0.99 -2.40 9.54
C ALA A 89 1.85 -1.40 8.75
N SER A 90 1.43 -0.13 8.67
CA SER A 90 2.26 0.95 8.14
C SER A 90 3.53 1.04 8.97
N GLY A 91 4.70 1.20 8.33
CA GLY A 91 5.96 1.22 9.07
C GLY A 91 6.28 -0.11 9.80
N ARG A 92 5.50 -1.17 9.54
CA ARG A 92 5.63 -2.52 10.10
C ARG A 92 5.32 -2.65 11.59
N SER A 93 4.73 -1.63 12.20
CA SER A 93 4.46 -1.56 13.64
C SER A 93 3.05 -1.04 13.93
N ALA A 94 2.48 -1.43 15.06
CA ALA A 94 1.16 -0.98 15.47
C ALA A 94 1.04 -0.97 17.00
N VAL A 95 -0.06 -0.47 17.54
CA VAL A 95 -0.39 -0.55 18.97
C VAL A 95 -1.54 -1.52 19.19
N LYS A 96 -1.28 -2.63 19.89
CA LYS A 96 -2.28 -3.60 20.31
C LYS A 96 -2.89 -3.22 21.66
N LEU A 97 -4.20 -3.04 21.67
CA LEU A 97 -5.01 -2.64 22.83
C LEU A 97 -5.89 -3.81 23.30
N ALA A 98 -5.84 -4.11 24.59
CA ALA A 98 -6.84 -4.91 25.29
C ALA A 98 -8.02 -4.01 25.73
N PRO A 99 -9.18 -4.60 26.08
CA PRO A 99 -10.28 -3.85 26.69
C PRO A 99 -9.83 -2.97 27.86
N GLY A 100 -10.18 -1.68 27.82
CA GLY A 100 -9.76 -0.67 28.80
C GLY A 100 -8.46 0.06 28.47
N GLN A 101 -7.74 -0.31 27.40
CA GLN A 101 -6.55 0.39 26.92
C GLN A 101 -6.87 1.42 25.83
N TYR A 102 -5.93 2.32 25.59
CA TYR A 102 -6.07 3.42 24.63
C TYR A 102 -4.75 3.75 23.92
N VAL A 103 -4.89 4.45 22.80
CA VAL A 103 -3.84 5.26 22.17
C VAL A 103 -4.36 6.70 22.00
N GLU A 104 -3.49 7.69 22.23
CA GLU A 104 -3.82 9.11 22.24
C GLU A 104 -2.88 9.89 21.31
N PHE A 105 -3.47 10.40 20.23
CA PHE A 105 -2.82 11.21 19.21
C PHE A 105 -2.95 12.70 19.56
N THR A 106 -1.97 13.50 19.15
CA THR A 106 -2.04 14.96 19.22
C THR A 106 -2.26 15.50 17.81
N LEU A 107 -3.23 16.37 17.59
CA LEU A 107 -3.50 16.89 16.25
C LEU A 107 -2.34 17.79 15.77
N PRO A 108 -1.76 17.55 14.58
CA PRO A 108 -0.69 18.39 14.03
C PRO A 108 -1.23 19.68 13.42
N SER A 109 -2.48 19.69 13.00
CA SER A 109 -3.18 20.80 12.36
C SER A 109 -4.66 20.81 12.77
N SER A 110 -5.42 21.80 12.32
CA SER A 110 -6.88 21.79 12.55
C SER A 110 -7.52 20.61 11.84
N ALA A 111 -8.43 19.91 12.50
CA ALA A 111 -9.15 18.76 11.93
C ALA A 111 -10.60 18.71 12.42
N ASN A 112 -11.50 18.21 11.60
CA ASN A 112 -12.90 17.92 11.95
C ASN A 112 -13.33 16.50 11.57
N ALA A 113 -12.39 15.71 11.02
CA ALA A 113 -12.59 14.32 10.66
C ALA A 113 -11.33 13.51 10.97
N ILE A 114 -11.53 12.23 11.24
CA ILE A 114 -10.45 11.25 11.37
C ILE A 114 -10.76 10.00 10.56
N ASN A 115 -9.72 9.33 10.09
CA ASN A 115 -9.75 7.97 9.59
C ASN A 115 -8.81 7.12 10.46
N VAL A 116 -9.23 5.93 10.85
CA VAL A 116 -8.45 5.04 11.73
C VAL A 116 -8.25 3.74 10.98
N ARG A 117 -6.98 3.35 10.76
CA ARG A 117 -6.64 2.01 10.30
C ARG A 117 -6.44 1.10 11.50
N TYR A 118 -7.14 -0.03 11.50
CA TYR A 118 -7.21 -0.91 12.65
C TYR A 118 -7.29 -2.38 12.23
N SER A 119 -7.11 -3.27 13.19
CA SER A 119 -7.45 -4.68 13.07
C SER A 119 -8.11 -5.17 14.35
N ILE A 120 -9.11 -6.04 14.21
CA ILE A 120 -9.71 -6.81 15.31
C ILE A 120 -9.71 -8.29 14.93
N PRO A 121 -9.79 -9.23 15.88
CA PRO A 121 -9.89 -10.65 15.58
C PRO A 121 -11.01 -10.96 14.59
N ASP A 122 -10.80 -11.98 13.77
CA ASP A 122 -11.90 -12.64 13.06
C ASP A 122 -12.76 -13.48 14.03
N ALA A 123 -13.95 -13.87 13.58
CA ALA A 123 -14.74 -14.90 14.23
C ALA A 123 -14.06 -16.28 14.06
N ALA A 124 -14.31 -17.20 15.01
CA ALA A 124 -13.65 -18.51 15.02
C ALA A 124 -13.91 -19.37 13.77
N ASN A 125 -15.01 -19.10 13.05
CA ASN A 125 -15.39 -19.79 11.81
C ASN A 125 -15.38 -18.86 10.59
N GLY A 126 -14.69 -17.71 10.67
CA GLY A 126 -14.71 -16.70 9.62
C GLY A 126 -15.96 -15.82 9.62
N GLY A 127 -16.02 -14.87 8.68
CA GLY A 127 -17.15 -13.97 8.50
C GLY A 127 -17.20 -12.78 9.47
N GLY A 128 -16.14 -12.56 10.26
CA GLY A 128 -15.92 -11.35 11.04
C GLY A 128 -16.76 -11.18 12.30
N ILE A 129 -16.34 -10.22 13.12
CA ILE A 129 -17.08 -9.69 14.27
C ILE A 129 -17.20 -8.18 14.14
N THR A 130 -18.00 -7.55 15.00
CA THR A 130 -17.96 -6.11 15.22
C THR A 130 -17.47 -5.80 16.63
N ALA A 131 -16.81 -4.65 16.82
CA ALA A 131 -16.34 -4.21 18.13
C ALA A 131 -16.39 -2.66 18.26
N PRO A 132 -16.68 -2.12 19.45
CA PRO A 132 -16.71 -0.67 19.64
C PRO A 132 -15.30 -0.09 19.83
N LEU A 133 -15.07 1.10 19.28
CA LEU A 133 -13.92 1.95 19.59
C LEU A 133 -14.39 3.35 19.99
N ASP A 134 -14.10 3.74 21.23
CA ASP A 134 -14.49 5.04 21.74
C ASP A 134 -13.50 6.12 21.29
N VAL A 135 -14.02 7.20 20.73
CA VAL A 135 -13.27 8.37 20.31
C VAL A 135 -13.63 9.54 21.22
N THR A 136 -12.63 10.12 21.87
CA THR A 136 -12.79 11.35 22.65
C THR A 136 -11.77 12.39 22.20
N VAL A 137 -12.15 13.67 22.24
CA VAL A 137 -11.21 14.77 22.01
C VAL A 137 -11.04 15.58 23.29
N ASN A 138 -9.81 15.72 23.77
CA ASN A 138 -9.45 16.35 25.05
C ASN A 138 -10.18 15.74 26.27
N GLY A 139 -10.47 14.43 26.22
CA GLY A 139 -11.21 13.71 27.27
C GLY A 139 -12.67 14.16 27.45
N LYS A 140 -13.23 14.87 26.46
CA LYS A 140 -14.63 15.36 26.46
C LYS A 140 -15.53 14.41 25.65
N SER A 141 -16.61 14.94 25.09
CA SER A 141 -17.65 14.23 24.34
C SER A 141 -17.16 12.97 23.63
N LYS A 142 -17.75 11.83 24.01
CA LYS A 142 -17.46 10.51 23.46
C LYS A 142 -18.35 10.24 22.25
N GLN A 143 -17.72 9.90 21.14
CA GLN A 143 -18.33 9.21 20.00
C GLN A 143 -17.84 7.76 20.01
N THR A 144 -18.57 6.83 19.40
CA THR A 144 -18.14 5.43 19.27
C THR A 144 -18.18 5.06 17.81
N MET A 145 -17.05 4.59 17.28
CA MET A 145 -16.95 3.90 15.99
C MET A 145 -17.33 2.44 16.18
N THR A 146 -17.98 1.84 15.18
CA THR A 146 -18.15 0.39 15.09
C THR A 146 -17.08 -0.14 14.15
N LEU A 147 -16.12 -0.86 14.71
CA LEU A 147 -15.11 -1.62 13.96
C LEU A 147 -15.70 -2.95 13.48
N THR A 148 -15.17 -3.49 12.39
CA THR A 148 -15.56 -4.77 11.81
C THR A 148 -14.34 -5.56 11.31
N SER A 149 -14.41 -6.89 11.31
CA SER A 149 -13.44 -7.75 10.62
C SER A 149 -14.05 -8.46 9.41
N GLN A 150 -15.26 -8.10 8.99
CA GLN A 150 -15.97 -8.75 7.87
C GLN A 150 -15.28 -8.58 6.51
N TYR A 151 -14.50 -7.52 6.35
CA TYR A 151 -13.78 -7.18 5.12
C TYR A 151 -12.26 -7.41 5.26
N SER A 152 -11.86 -7.98 6.39
CA SER A 152 -10.48 -8.37 6.69
C SER A 152 -10.40 -9.89 6.77
N TRP A 153 -9.18 -10.40 6.98
CA TRP A 153 -8.89 -11.81 7.19
C TRP A 153 -9.23 -12.70 6.00
N LEU A 154 -8.24 -12.85 5.13
CA LEU A 154 -8.21 -13.90 4.13
C LEU A 154 -7.22 -14.99 4.55
N TYR A 155 -7.50 -16.21 4.14
CA TYR A 155 -6.74 -17.40 4.51
C TYR A 155 -6.39 -18.21 3.25
N ASN A 156 -5.43 -19.12 3.41
CA ASN A 156 -5.14 -20.21 2.47
C ASN A 156 -4.48 -19.78 1.15
N GLN A 157 -4.38 -20.73 0.21
CA GLN A 157 -3.88 -20.52 -1.14
C GLN A 157 -4.90 -19.73 -1.97
N TYR A 158 -4.45 -19.00 -2.99
CA TYR A 158 -5.33 -18.35 -3.97
C TYR A 158 -6.34 -19.36 -4.56
N PRO A 159 -7.65 -19.01 -4.76
CA PRO A 159 -8.29 -17.70 -4.67
C PRO A 159 -8.59 -17.18 -3.25
N PHE A 160 -7.96 -17.77 -2.24
CA PHE A 160 -8.12 -17.44 -0.83
C PHE A 160 -9.50 -17.80 -0.29
N SER A 161 -9.60 -17.90 1.03
CA SER A 161 -10.83 -18.30 1.72
C SER A 161 -11.08 -17.37 2.89
N ASN A 162 -12.35 -17.12 3.20
CA ASN A 162 -12.78 -16.50 4.45
C ASN A 162 -13.06 -17.56 5.55
N ASP A 163 -12.64 -18.82 5.38
CA ASP A 163 -12.74 -19.87 6.40
C ASP A 163 -11.36 -20.15 7.06
N PRO A 164 -11.12 -19.72 8.31
CA PRO A 164 -9.87 -19.99 9.02
C PRO A 164 -9.62 -21.48 9.26
N ASN A 165 -10.67 -22.32 9.15
CA ASN A 165 -10.61 -23.75 9.36
C ASN A 165 -10.51 -24.56 8.06
N ALA A 166 -10.43 -23.90 6.90
CA ALA A 166 -10.32 -24.58 5.61
C ALA A 166 -9.10 -25.53 5.56
N GLY A 167 -9.26 -26.67 4.88
CA GLY A 167 -8.12 -27.47 4.43
C GLY A 167 -7.39 -26.76 3.28
N LEU A 168 -6.20 -27.24 2.89
CA LEU A 168 -5.52 -26.70 1.69
C LEU A 168 -6.46 -26.70 0.49
N LEU A 169 -6.61 -25.55 -0.17
CA LEU A 169 -7.45 -25.45 -1.37
C LEU A 169 -6.80 -26.18 -2.56
N HIS A 170 -5.47 -26.18 -2.60
CA HIS A 170 -4.65 -26.81 -3.62
C HIS A 170 -3.58 -27.71 -2.98
N PRO A 171 -3.96 -28.90 -2.47
CA PRO A 171 -3.00 -29.84 -1.87
C PRO A 171 -2.03 -30.42 -2.91
N ASP A 172 -2.31 -30.26 -4.20
CA ASP A 172 -1.50 -30.65 -5.35
C ASP A 172 -0.47 -29.58 -5.76
N TRP A 173 -0.49 -28.40 -5.14
CA TRP A 173 0.52 -27.37 -5.36
C TRP A 173 1.71 -27.53 -4.42
N TRP A 174 2.87 -27.10 -4.87
CA TRP A 174 4.03 -26.98 -4.00
C TRP A 174 3.80 -25.86 -2.98
N ILE A 175 4.17 -26.09 -1.72
CA ILE A 175 4.14 -25.06 -0.66
C ILE A 175 5.47 -24.98 0.09
N THR A 176 5.85 -23.76 0.44
CA THR A 176 7.10 -23.44 1.14
C THR A 176 7.19 -24.08 2.52
N GLU A 177 6.06 -24.21 3.22
CA GLU A 177 5.98 -24.67 4.61
C GLU A 177 6.42 -26.12 4.80
N CYS A 178 6.25 -26.96 3.77
CA CYS A 178 6.78 -28.33 3.77
C CYS A 178 7.90 -28.54 2.74
N ALA A 179 8.22 -27.52 1.93
CA ALA A 179 9.06 -27.62 0.74
C ALA A 179 8.66 -28.81 -0.16
N CYS A 180 7.36 -29.05 -0.30
CA CYS A 180 6.81 -30.26 -0.89
C CYS A 180 5.48 -29.98 -1.59
N VAL A 181 5.02 -30.93 -2.40
CA VAL A 181 3.62 -31.03 -2.83
C VAL A 181 2.90 -31.92 -1.82
N PRO A 182 1.98 -31.39 -0.99
CA PRO A 182 1.36 -32.14 0.11
C PRO A 182 0.68 -33.45 -0.33
N ALA A 183 -0.07 -33.43 -1.43
CA ALA A 183 -0.75 -34.61 -1.99
C ALA A 183 0.19 -35.68 -2.53
N ALA A 184 1.46 -35.34 -2.81
CA ALA A 184 2.49 -36.25 -3.30
C ALA A 184 3.48 -36.70 -2.20
N THR A 185 3.29 -36.27 -0.96
CA THR A 185 4.22 -36.53 0.16
C THR A 185 3.61 -37.52 1.15
N SER A 186 4.38 -38.53 1.58
CA SER A 186 3.94 -39.56 2.53
C SER A 186 4.88 -39.67 3.74
N PRO A 187 4.38 -39.50 4.99
CA PRO A 187 3.00 -39.11 5.33
C PRO A 187 2.69 -37.67 4.87
N ALA A 188 1.42 -37.38 4.60
CA ALA A 188 0.99 -36.02 4.23
C ALA A 188 1.36 -35.03 5.35
N PRO A 189 1.91 -33.85 5.03
CA PRO A 189 2.30 -32.87 6.03
C PRO A 189 1.08 -32.37 6.80
N GLN A 190 1.25 -32.13 8.09
CA GLN A 190 0.25 -31.43 8.91
C GLN A 190 0.45 -29.93 8.76
N ILE A 191 -0.59 -29.24 8.29
CA ILE A 191 -0.57 -27.79 8.11
C ILE A 191 -1.28 -27.12 9.28
N THR A 192 -0.60 -26.17 9.91
CA THR A 192 -1.15 -25.40 11.03
C THR A 192 -2.25 -24.47 10.53
N LYS A 193 -3.37 -24.41 11.26
CA LYS A 193 -4.49 -23.52 10.97
C LYS A 193 -4.57 -22.39 12.02
N PRO A 194 -5.01 -21.17 11.63
CA PRO A 194 -5.32 -20.75 10.26
C PRO A 194 -4.07 -20.76 9.38
N PHE A 195 -4.21 -21.20 8.13
CA PHE A 195 -3.09 -21.29 7.19
C PHE A 195 -2.99 -19.99 6.39
N ARG A 196 -1.80 -19.35 6.40
CA ARG A 196 -1.50 -18.11 5.67
C ARG A 196 -2.56 -17.00 5.87
N PRO A 197 -2.89 -16.59 7.11
CA PRO A 197 -3.79 -15.48 7.32
C PRO A 197 -3.16 -14.17 6.82
N PHE A 198 -3.92 -13.32 6.13
CA PHE A 198 -3.47 -12.02 5.61
C PHE A 198 -4.66 -11.07 5.45
N HIS A 199 -4.43 -9.85 4.96
CA HIS A 199 -5.44 -8.81 4.82
C HIS A 199 -6.06 -8.44 6.18
N PHE A 200 -5.20 -8.22 7.18
CA PHE A 200 -5.58 -8.12 8.59
C PHE A 200 -6.29 -6.83 8.97
N TYR A 201 -6.03 -5.75 8.24
CA TYR A 201 -6.47 -4.41 8.58
C TYR A 201 -7.68 -3.96 7.77
N ASP A 202 -8.37 -2.96 8.29
CA ASP A 202 -9.48 -2.24 7.67
C ASP A 202 -9.44 -0.77 8.16
N GLU A 203 -10.22 0.10 7.52
CA GLU A 203 -10.28 1.52 7.87
C GLU A 203 -11.70 2.02 8.22
N GLN A 204 -11.78 2.83 9.28
CA GLN A 204 -13.04 3.44 9.73
C GLN A 204 -12.93 4.96 9.83
N ARG A 205 -13.80 5.65 9.09
CA ARG A 205 -13.92 7.12 9.05
C ARG A 205 -14.93 7.64 10.07
N LEU A 206 -14.67 8.83 10.63
CA LEU A 206 -15.56 9.54 11.55
C LEU A 206 -15.44 11.06 11.41
N LEU A 207 -16.59 11.74 11.24
CA LEU A 207 -16.71 13.18 11.44
C LEU A 207 -16.81 13.50 12.94
N LEU A 208 -15.94 14.38 13.44
CA LEU A 208 -15.87 14.75 14.86
C LEU A 208 -16.95 15.76 15.29
N GLY A 209 -17.82 16.19 14.36
CA GLY A 209 -18.95 17.10 14.59
C GLY A 209 -18.59 18.58 14.76
N ARG A 210 -17.31 18.93 14.89
CA ARG A 210 -16.78 20.30 14.89
C ARG A 210 -15.29 20.31 14.56
N THR A 211 -14.75 21.49 14.27
CA THR A 211 -13.32 21.69 14.05
C THR A 211 -12.56 21.84 15.36
N TYR A 212 -11.56 20.98 15.52
CA TYR A 212 -10.54 21.00 16.57
C TYR A 212 -9.25 21.62 16.03
N LYS A 213 -8.37 22.06 16.93
CA LYS A 213 -7.14 22.79 16.60
C LYS A 213 -5.92 21.90 16.75
N ALA A 214 -4.80 22.30 16.15
CA ALA A 214 -3.50 21.72 16.45
C ALA A 214 -3.24 21.69 17.97
N GLY A 215 -2.70 20.58 18.48
CA GLY A 215 -2.47 20.34 19.90
C GLY A 215 -3.64 19.71 20.66
N ASP A 216 -4.86 19.71 20.11
CA ASP A 216 -5.96 18.95 20.70
C ASP A 216 -5.67 17.44 20.64
N LYS A 217 -6.11 16.70 21.65
CA LYS A 217 -5.79 15.28 21.81
C LYS A 217 -6.94 14.38 21.41
N VAL A 218 -6.74 13.52 20.42
CA VAL A 218 -7.71 12.50 19.99
C VAL A 218 -7.31 11.17 20.61
N ARG A 219 -8.16 10.66 21.50
CA ARG A 219 -7.94 9.37 22.16
C ARG A 219 -8.90 8.32 21.60
N LEU A 220 -8.32 7.21 21.16
CA LEU A 220 -9.02 5.98 20.76
C LEU A 220 -8.93 4.99 21.90
N SER A 221 -10.06 4.60 22.49
CA SER A 221 -10.11 3.70 23.65
C SER A 221 -10.95 2.47 23.35
N VAL A 222 -10.44 1.28 23.66
CA VAL A 222 -11.24 0.05 23.61
C VAL A 222 -12.08 -0.02 24.89
N PRO A 223 -13.42 -0.06 24.82
CA PRO A 223 -14.25 -0.17 26.01
C PRO A 223 -13.93 -1.44 26.81
N SER A 224 -13.99 -1.38 28.14
CA SER A 224 -13.69 -2.53 29.02
C SER A 224 -14.63 -3.73 28.81
N GLY A 225 -15.82 -3.50 28.25
CA GLY A 225 -16.78 -4.53 27.87
C GLY A 225 -16.76 -4.91 26.38
N SER A 226 -15.72 -4.52 25.64
CA SER A 226 -15.58 -4.92 24.23
C SER A 226 -15.54 -6.45 24.10
N ASN A 227 -16.19 -6.97 23.07
CA ASN A 227 -16.22 -8.39 22.72
C ASN A 227 -14.99 -8.83 21.91
N ALA A 228 -14.22 -7.90 21.34
CA ALA A 228 -12.95 -8.21 20.71
C ALA A 228 -11.88 -8.46 21.78
N ALA A 229 -11.16 -9.59 21.68
CA ALA A 229 -10.08 -9.94 22.59
C ALA A 229 -8.92 -8.92 22.56
N TRP A 230 -8.75 -8.24 21.43
CA TRP A 230 -7.79 -7.17 21.23
C TRP A 230 -8.24 -6.27 20.06
N THR A 231 -7.68 -5.06 20.00
CA THR A 231 -7.79 -4.14 18.85
C THR A 231 -6.40 -3.60 18.55
N ALA A 232 -5.88 -3.84 17.36
CA ALA A 232 -4.65 -3.19 16.90
C ALA A 232 -5.04 -1.87 16.22
N ILE A 233 -4.37 -0.78 16.60
CA ILE A 233 -4.44 0.51 15.91
C ILE A 233 -3.11 0.67 15.19
N ASP A 234 -3.19 0.84 13.88
CA ASP A 234 -2.03 1.06 13.01
C ASP A 234 -1.70 2.55 12.93
N LEU A 235 -2.63 3.34 12.40
CA LEU A 235 -2.45 4.77 12.20
C LEU A 235 -3.76 5.55 12.35
N LEU A 236 -3.62 6.87 12.43
CA LEU A 236 -4.72 7.83 12.36
C LEU A 236 -4.42 8.92 11.35
N ASP A 237 -5.30 9.10 10.37
CA ASP A 237 -5.31 10.24 9.48
C ASP A 237 -6.26 11.31 10.01
N SER A 238 -5.76 12.54 10.20
CA SER A 238 -6.56 13.68 10.64
C SER A 238 -6.75 14.69 9.51
N GLN A 239 -8.00 15.12 9.27
CA GLN A 239 -8.35 15.96 8.12
C GLN A 239 -9.25 17.13 8.51
N LEU A 240 -9.02 18.27 7.84
CA LEU A 240 -9.97 19.38 7.79
C LEU A 240 -10.85 19.25 6.54
N VAL A 241 -12.02 18.67 6.70
CA VAL A 241 -13.02 18.51 5.65
C VAL A 241 -13.79 19.82 5.45
N GLY A 242 -13.85 20.29 4.20
CA GLY A 242 -14.64 21.47 3.82
C GLY A 242 -16.15 21.21 3.90
N ALA A 243 -16.97 22.26 3.85
CA ALA A 243 -18.43 22.10 3.85
C ALA A 243 -18.92 21.31 2.61
N PRO A 244 -20.06 20.60 2.70
CA PRO A 244 -20.61 19.89 1.56
C PRO A 244 -20.89 20.85 0.40
N LYS A 245 -20.52 20.45 -0.82
CA LYS A 245 -20.87 21.17 -2.05
C LYS A 245 -22.39 21.16 -2.20
N LEU A 246 -22.95 22.29 -2.63
CA LEU A 246 -24.36 22.42 -3.01
C LEU A 246 -24.44 22.72 -4.50
N ASP A 247 -25.32 22.01 -5.19
CA ASP A 247 -25.68 22.32 -6.56
C ASP A 247 -27.19 22.42 -6.73
N LEU A 248 -27.64 23.62 -7.11
CA LEU A 248 -29.04 23.95 -7.29
C LEU A 248 -29.49 23.83 -8.76
N VAL A 249 -28.56 23.71 -9.71
CA VAL A 249 -28.85 23.63 -11.15
C VAL A 249 -28.36 22.29 -11.68
N ALA A 250 -29.04 21.23 -11.24
CA ALA A 250 -28.71 19.85 -11.57
C ALA A 250 -29.94 18.94 -11.53
N SER A 251 -29.85 17.79 -12.19
CA SER A 251 -30.75 16.65 -12.01
C SER A 251 -30.48 16.02 -10.64
N ASN A 252 -31.22 16.43 -9.63
CA ASN A 252 -31.05 15.94 -8.26
C ASN A 252 -31.74 14.59 -8.08
N VAL A 253 -31.00 13.56 -7.69
CA VAL A 253 -31.51 12.19 -7.51
C VAL A 253 -32.70 12.09 -6.54
N LEU A 254 -32.81 13.01 -5.57
CA LEU A 254 -33.93 13.04 -4.62
C LEU A 254 -35.28 13.30 -5.30
N PHE A 255 -35.30 14.07 -6.40
CA PHE A 255 -36.53 14.33 -7.15
C PHE A 255 -37.04 13.10 -7.92
N PHE A 256 -36.20 12.08 -8.05
CA PHE A 256 -36.53 10.80 -8.68
C PHE A 256 -36.72 9.67 -7.67
N GLY A 257 -36.76 10.00 -6.37
CA GLY A 257 -37.11 9.05 -5.30
C GLY A 257 -35.93 8.35 -4.62
N ALA A 258 -34.68 8.77 -4.88
CA ALA A 258 -33.51 8.23 -4.19
C ALA A 258 -33.63 8.44 -2.66
N ASP A 259 -33.22 7.43 -1.89
CA ASP A 259 -33.32 7.42 -0.43
C ASP A 259 -31.98 7.77 0.22
N PRO A 260 -31.81 8.99 0.77
CA PRO A 260 -30.54 9.43 1.37
C PRO A 260 -30.26 8.80 2.74
N THR A 261 -31.15 7.93 3.25
CA THR A 261 -30.93 7.16 4.48
C THR A 261 -30.28 5.80 4.23
N GLY A 262 -30.24 5.35 2.97
CA GLY A 262 -29.64 4.09 2.57
C GLY A 262 -30.47 2.87 2.95
N LYS A 263 -31.76 3.05 3.25
CA LYS A 263 -32.68 1.96 3.61
C LYS A 263 -33.35 1.30 2.41
N ARG A 264 -33.47 2.02 1.30
CA ARG A 264 -34.10 1.55 0.06
C ARG A 264 -33.13 1.71 -1.09
N ASP A 265 -33.18 0.76 -2.02
CA ASP A 265 -32.41 0.83 -3.24
C ASP A 265 -32.78 2.10 -4.03
N SER A 266 -31.74 2.82 -4.46
CA SER A 266 -31.81 4.08 -5.19
C SER A 266 -31.36 3.93 -6.65
N ALA A 267 -31.00 2.73 -7.11
CA ALA A 267 -30.46 2.53 -8.46
C ALA A 267 -31.41 3.03 -9.57
N ASP A 268 -32.71 2.76 -9.46
CA ASP A 268 -33.69 3.22 -10.45
C ASP A 268 -33.86 4.75 -10.45
N ALA A 269 -33.74 5.38 -9.27
CA ALA A 269 -33.77 6.84 -9.16
C ALA A 269 -32.52 7.48 -9.81
N PHE A 270 -31.36 6.82 -9.72
CA PHE A 270 -30.15 7.22 -10.44
C PHE A 270 -30.36 7.13 -11.96
N ASP A 271 -30.93 6.03 -12.47
CA ASP A 271 -31.19 5.88 -13.90
C ASP A 271 -32.16 6.95 -14.43
N MET A 272 -33.23 7.24 -13.68
CA MET A 272 -34.16 8.32 -14.01
C MET A 272 -33.49 9.70 -14.00
N ALA A 273 -32.65 9.97 -13.00
CA ALA A 273 -31.91 11.22 -12.90
C ALA A 273 -30.91 11.38 -14.06
N ILE A 274 -30.20 10.32 -14.45
CA ILE A 274 -29.27 10.29 -15.58
C ILE A 274 -30.02 10.54 -16.90
N ALA A 275 -31.16 9.88 -17.11
CA ALA A 275 -31.97 10.07 -18.30
C ALA A 275 -32.47 11.52 -18.43
N PHE A 276 -32.96 12.10 -17.33
CA PHE A 276 -33.38 13.50 -17.29
C PHE A 276 -32.22 14.47 -17.52
N ALA A 277 -31.06 14.22 -16.88
CA ALA A 277 -29.86 15.02 -17.04
C ALA A 277 -29.42 15.08 -18.51
N LYS A 278 -29.41 13.95 -19.20
CA LYS A 278 -29.10 13.88 -20.64
C LYS A 278 -30.09 14.65 -21.49
N TRP A 279 -31.39 14.51 -21.23
CA TRP A 279 -32.44 15.20 -21.99
C TRP A 279 -32.41 16.72 -21.79
N THR A 280 -32.03 17.18 -20.60
CA THR A 280 -31.98 18.61 -20.24
C THR A 280 -30.59 19.24 -20.34
N HIS A 281 -29.57 18.47 -20.72
CA HIS A 281 -28.16 18.89 -20.70
C HIS A 281 -27.68 19.38 -19.32
N LEU A 282 -28.21 18.79 -18.25
CA LEU A 282 -27.75 19.02 -16.88
C LEU A 282 -26.78 17.93 -16.44
N LYS A 283 -26.06 18.19 -15.35
CA LYS A 283 -25.38 17.15 -14.57
C LYS A 283 -26.35 16.46 -13.61
N VAL A 284 -25.98 15.28 -13.13
CA VAL A 284 -26.62 14.62 -11.99
C VAL A 284 -25.94 15.10 -10.71
N TYR A 285 -26.74 15.51 -9.74
CA TYR A 285 -26.27 15.88 -8.41
C TYR A 285 -26.80 14.91 -7.36
N VAL A 286 -25.90 14.41 -6.53
CA VAL A 286 -26.18 13.52 -5.41
C VAL A 286 -25.89 14.27 -4.10
N PRO A 287 -26.92 14.75 -3.38
CA PRO A 287 -26.72 15.54 -2.17
C PRO A 287 -26.12 14.70 -1.02
N PRO A 288 -25.81 15.33 0.14
CA PRO A 288 -25.38 14.59 1.32
C PRO A 288 -26.38 13.51 1.73
N GLY A 289 -25.88 12.31 2.00
CA GLY A 289 -26.69 11.15 2.33
C GLY A 289 -25.93 9.85 2.13
N THR A 290 -26.53 8.76 2.59
CA THR A 290 -26.12 7.40 2.24
C THR A 290 -27.17 6.84 1.29
N TYR A 291 -26.76 6.35 0.13
CA TYR A 291 -27.65 5.83 -0.91
C TYR A 291 -27.31 4.38 -1.14
N GLN A 292 -28.30 3.50 -1.00
CA GLN A 292 -28.12 2.09 -1.30
C GLN A 292 -28.30 1.86 -2.80
N VAL A 293 -27.39 1.16 -3.46
CA VAL A 293 -27.38 0.80 -4.87
C VAL A 293 -26.84 -0.61 -4.99
N ASN A 294 -27.68 -1.61 -5.30
CA ASN A 294 -27.27 -3.02 -5.28
C ASN A 294 -27.00 -3.61 -6.68
N ARG A 295 -26.72 -2.76 -7.66
CA ARG A 295 -26.35 -3.15 -9.03
C ARG A 295 -25.52 -2.04 -9.68
N HIS A 296 -24.90 -2.36 -10.81
CA HIS A 296 -24.16 -1.36 -11.58
C HIS A 296 -25.09 -0.26 -12.11
N ILE A 297 -24.63 0.99 -12.01
CA ILE A 297 -25.19 2.15 -12.69
C ILE A 297 -24.42 2.33 -13.99
N ILE A 298 -25.10 2.18 -15.12
CA ILE A 298 -24.47 2.33 -16.44
C ILE A 298 -24.36 3.81 -16.81
N VAL A 299 -23.14 4.29 -16.99
CA VAL A 299 -22.82 5.70 -17.27
C VAL A 299 -22.26 5.86 -18.68
N ASP A 300 -22.72 6.89 -19.37
CA ASP A 300 -22.30 7.25 -20.73
C ASP A 300 -22.74 8.67 -21.01
N ASN A 301 -21.87 9.56 -21.49
CA ASN A 301 -22.15 10.97 -21.75
C ASN A 301 -22.92 11.67 -20.62
N VAL A 302 -22.34 11.64 -19.40
CA VAL A 302 -22.99 12.16 -18.20
C VAL A 302 -21.96 12.63 -17.17
N THR A 303 -22.27 13.71 -16.47
CA THR A 303 -21.55 14.16 -15.28
C THR A 303 -22.36 13.81 -14.03
N ILE A 304 -21.75 13.16 -13.05
CA ILE A 304 -22.35 12.84 -11.74
C ILE A 304 -21.45 13.44 -10.66
N GLU A 305 -22.01 14.35 -9.87
CA GLU A 305 -21.30 15.02 -8.79
C GLU A 305 -21.98 14.77 -7.44
N GLY A 306 -21.20 14.37 -6.44
CA GLY A 306 -21.63 14.35 -5.05
C GLY A 306 -21.33 15.65 -4.32
N ALA A 307 -21.72 15.71 -3.05
CA ALA A 307 -21.46 16.84 -2.17
C ALA A 307 -20.05 16.84 -1.53
N GLY A 308 -19.21 15.86 -1.89
CA GLY A 308 -17.92 15.54 -1.27
C GLY A 308 -17.94 14.12 -0.70
N SER A 309 -16.82 13.39 -0.79
CA SER A 309 -16.77 11.96 -0.42
C SER A 309 -17.08 11.70 1.07
N TRP A 310 -16.89 12.67 1.96
CA TRP A 310 -17.31 12.59 3.36
C TRP A 310 -18.83 12.73 3.58
N TYR A 311 -19.57 13.22 2.57
CA TYR A 311 -20.98 13.61 2.70
C TYR A 311 -21.92 12.76 1.85
N THR A 312 -21.50 12.41 0.63
CA THR A 312 -22.26 11.56 -0.29
C THR A 312 -21.63 10.18 -0.32
N ILE A 313 -22.35 9.19 0.22
CA ILE A 313 -21.91 7.80 0.30
C ILE A 313 -22.87 6.96 -0.54
N ILE A 314 -22.36 6.27 -1.55
CA ILE A 314 -23.12 5.32 -2.35
C ILE A 314 -22.61 3.94 -1.99
N LYS A 315 -23.47 3.12 -1.40
CA LYS A 315 -23.12 1.78 -0.90
C LYS A 315 -24.00 0.71 -1.51
N GLY A 316 -23.56 -0.54 -1.56
CA GLY A 316 -24.37 -1.64 -2.09
C GLY A 316 -24.09 -2.94 -1.39
N HIS A 317 -25.09 -3.82 -1.34
CA HIS A 317 -24.84 -5.23 -1.04
C HIS A 317 -24.27 -5.92 -2.27
N GLU A 318 -23.42 -6.90 -2.02
CA GLU A 318 -23.13 -7.95 -2.99
C GLU A 318 -24.38 -8.84 -3.10
N VAL A 319 -24.88 -8.99 -4.32
CA VAL A 319 -26.13 -9.69 -4.63
C VAL A 319 -25.84 -10.84 -5.58
N ALA A 320 -26.16 -12.06 -5.14
CA ALA A 320 -26.08 -13.24 -5.99
C ALA A 320 -27.08 -13.16 -7.15
N LEU A 321 -26.59 -13.42 -8.35
CA LEU A 321 -27.39 -13.48 -9.56
C LEU A 321 -28.01 -14.86 -9.72
N SER A 322 -29.27 -14.92 -10.17
CA SER A 322 -29.94 -16.19 -10.46
C SER A 322 -29.30 -16.97 -11.61
N THR A 323 -28.60 -16.27 -12.48
CA THR A 323 -27.84 -16.80 -13.62
C THR A 323 -26.59 -15.94 -13.80
N PRO A 324 -25.43 -16.52 -14.17
CA PRO A 324 -24.24 -15.73 -14.45
C PRO A 324 -24.51 -14.65 -15.51
N ALA A 325 -23.95 -13.46 -15.32
CA ALA A 325 -23.96 -12.38 -16.31
C ALA A 325 -23.07 -12.72 -17.52
N PRO A 326 -23.15 -11.97 -18.64
CA PRO A 326 -22.34 -12.26 -19.84
C PRO A 326 -20.82 -12.24 -19.62
N ASP A 327 -20.35 -11.47 -18.64
CA ASP A 327 -18.96 -11.40 -18.15
C ASP A 327 -18.58 -12.56 -17.22
N LYS A 328 -19.53 -13.49 -16.99
CA LYS A 328 -19.46 -14.63 -16.06
C LYS A 328 -19.57 -14.27 -14.58
N SER A 329 -19.88 -13.01 -14.24
CA SER A 329 -20.17 -12.62 -12.87
C SER A 329 -21.34 -13.45 -12.34
N ILE A 330 -21.20 -14.01 -11.16
CA ILE A 330 -22.26 -14.65 -10.38
C ILE A 330 -22.82 -13.71 -9.31
N HIS A 331 -22.15 -12.58 -9.04
CA HIS A 331 -22.66 -11.50 -8.20
C HIS A 331 -22.71 -10.15 -8.93
N THR A 332 -23.50 -9.22 -8.39
CA THR A 332 -23.46 -7.78 -8.72
C THR A 332 -23.44 -6.97 -7.43
N GLY A 333 -23.08 -5.69 -7.52
CA GLY A 333 -23.07 -4.80 -6.37
C GLY A 333 -23.11 -3.34 -6.79
N VAL A 334 -22.80 -2.44 -5.87
CA VAL A 334 -22.62 -1.03 -6.22
C VAL A 334 -21.47 -0.88 -7.22
N GLY A 335 -21.65 -0.01 -8.21
CA GLY A 335 -20.56 0.39 -9.09
C GLY A 335 -21.03 1.30 -10.21
N PHE A 336 -20.11 2.10 -10.77
CA PHE A 336 -20.38 2.98 -11.92
C PHE A 336 -19.64 2.45 -13.14
N TYR A 337 -20.39 1.96 -14.13
CA TYR A 337 -19.83 1.21 -15.23
C TYR A 337 -20.04 1.89 -16.58
N GLY A 338 -18.97 1.99 -17.35
CA GLY A 338 -19.08 2.14 -18.79
C GLY A 338 -19.69 0.89 -19.42
N LYS A 339 -20.22 1.03 -20.64
CA LYS A 339 -20.59 -0.12 -21.46
C LYS A 339 -19.36 -0.96 -21.77
N TYR A 340 -19.54 -2.24 -22.08
CA TYR A 340 -18.46 -3.08 -22.60
C TYR A 340 -17.89 -2.47 -23.88
N ALA A 341 -16.57 -2.60 -24.08
CA ALA A 341 -15.90 -2.07 -25.26
C ALA A 341 -16.49 -2.64 -26.57
N GLN A 342 -16.84 -3.93 -26.58
CA GLN A 342 -17.49 -4.58 -27.72
C GLN A 342 -18.89 -4.03 -28.06
N ASP A 343 -19.56 -3.39 -27.10
CA ASP A 343 -20.86 -2.74 -27.28
C ASP A 343 -20.73 -1.24 -27.62
N GLY A 344 -19.51 -0.82 -28.01
CA GLY A 344 -19.16 0.55 -28.38
C GLY A 344 -18.53 1.37 -27.26
N GLY A 345 -18.46 0.83 -26.03
CA GLY A 345 -17.94 1.52 -24.86
C GLY A 345 -18.76 2.76 -24.44
N SER A 346 -18.42 3.33 -23.30
CA SER A 346 -18.95 4.62 -22.87
C SER A 346 -17.93 5.74 -23.10
N ARG A 347 -18.42 6.98 -23.15
CA ARG A 347 -17.55 8.14 -23.27
C ARG A 347 -18.06 9.39 -22.57
N ASN A 348 -17.20 10.39 -22.38
CA ASN A 348 -17.59 11.69 -21.80
C ASN A 348 -18.32 11.53 -20.45
N VAL A 349 -17.76 10.68 -19.59
CA VAL A 349 -18.26 10.41 -18.25
C VAL A 349 -17.40 11.15 -17.24
N HIS A 350 -18.04 11.88 -16.32
CA HIS A 350 -17.34 12.64 -15.29
C HIS A 350 -17.93 12.29 -13.91
N LEU A 351 -17.18 11.59 -13.08
CA LEU A 351 -17.58 11.19 -11.73
C LEU A 351 -16.77 11.98 -10.71
N SER A 352 -17.42 12.65 -9.76
CA SER A 352 -16.68 13.36 -8.71
C SER A 352 -17.38 13.52 -7.37
N GLY A 353 -16.59 13.57 -6.30
CA GLY A 353 -17.04 14.06 -4.99
C GLY A 353 -18.03 13.15 -4.25
N PHE A 354 -17.91 11.83 -4.35
CA PHE A 354 -18.68 10.88 -3.55
C PHE A 354 -17.86 9.65 -3.16
N SER A 355 -18.34 8.88 -2.18
CA SER A 355 -17.78 7.58 -1.83
C SER A 355 -18.54 6.45 -2.52
N ILE A 356 -17.82 5.38 -2.88
CA ILE A 356 -18.37 4.09 -3.31
C ILE A 356 -17.94 3.04 -2.28
N VAL A 357 -18.89 2.39 -1.64
CA VAL A 357 -18.61 1.40 -0.57
C VAL A 357 -19.31 0.08 -0.89
N GLY A 358 -18.53 -0.93 -1.26
CA GLY A 358 -19.03 -2.27 -1.55
C GLY A 358 -19.34 -3.09 -0.30
N ASP A 359 -19.60 -4.37 -0.51
CA ASP A 359 -19.81 -5.38 0.54
C ASP A 359 -19.09 -6.68 0.19
N VAL A 360 -17.92 -6.57 -0.46
CA VAL A 360 -17.13 -7.68 -1.00
C VAL A 360 -16.16 -8.21 0.06
N ARG A 361 -16.18 -9.53 0.31
CA ARG A 361 -15.48 -10.16 1.45
C ARG A 361 -14.56 -11.32 1.06
N GLU A 362 -14.52 -11.62 -0.22
CA GLU A 362 -13.71 -12.69 -0.80
C GLU A 362 -13.35 -12.36 -2.24
N ARG A 363 -12.34 -13.03 -2.77
CA ARG A 363 -11.86 -12.80 -4.13
C ARG A 363 -12.49 -13.80 -5.09
N ILE A 364 -13.49 -13.35 -5.83
CA ILE A 364 -14.04 -14.09 -6.97
C ILE A 364 -13.64 -13.33 -8.24
N ASP A 365 -12.62 -13.81 -8.95
CA ASP A 365 -12.03 -13.03 -10.04
C ASP A 365 -12.99 -12.76 -11.19
N THR A 366 -13.94 -13.66 -11.44
CA THR A 366 -14.96 -13.49 -12.48
C THR A 366 -15.98 -12.40 -12.17
N ASP A 367 -16.18 -12.03 -10.90
CA ASP A 367 -17.22 -11.07 -10.52
C ASP A 367 -16.78 -9.63 -10.78
N GLN A 368 -17.60 -8.88 -11.50
CA GLN A 368 -17.41 -7.45 -11.75
C GLN A 368 -17.98 -6.59 -10.61
N VAL A 369 -17.65 -6.88 -9.36
CA VAL A 369 -18.09 -6.09 -8.17
C VAL A 369 -17.05 -5.02 -7.79
N ASN A 370 -16.70 -4.18 -8.78
CA ASN A 370 -15.72 -3.11 -8.69
C ASN A 370 -16.39 -1.74 -8.46
N GLY A 371 -15.65 -0.77 -7.94
CA GLY A 371 -16.18 0.58 -7.72
C GLY A 371 -16.50 1.31 -9.02
N VAL A 372 -15.56 1.30 -9.96
CA VAL A 372 -15.72 1.83 -11.33
C VAL A 372 -15.25 0.77 -12.32
N GLY A 373 -15.95 0.59 -13.43
CA GLY A 373 -15.46 -0.33 -14.46
C GLY A 373 -16.02 -0.15 -15.87
N GLY A 374 -15.69 -1.10 -16.75
CA GLY A 374 -16.02 -1.06 -18.17
C GLY A 374 -15.15 -0.07 -18.97
N ALA A 375 -15.56 0.22 -20.21
CA ALA A 375 -14.81 1.10 -21.11
C ALA A 375 -15.30 2.56 -21.00
N LEU A 376 -14.41 3.50 -20.66
CA LEU A 376 -14.76 4.90 -20.36
C LEU A 376 -13.84 5.91 -21.07
N SER A 377 -14.04 6.13 -22.37
CA SER A 377 -13.19 7.05 -23.14
C SER A 377 -13.50 8.53 -22.84
N ASP A 378 -12.52 9.42 -23.00
CA ASP A 378 -12.70 10.87 -22.81
C ASP A 378 -13.36 11.23 -21.46
N SER A 379 -12.94 10.54 -20.39
CA SER A 379 -13.67 10.53 -19.10
C SER A 379 -12.77 10.92 -17.93
N THR A 380 -13.38 11.42 -16.85
CA THR A 380 -12.67 11.80 -15.62
C THR A 380 -13.30 11.19 -14.38
N ILE A 381 -12.46 10.68 -13.49
CA ILE A 381 -12.83 10.24 -12.14
C ILE A 381 -12.02 11.09 -11.17
N ASP A 382 -12.68 11.92 -10.36
CA ASP A 382 -11.99 12.91 -9.52
C ASP A 382 -12.52 12.95 -8.08
N GLY A 383 -11.65 12.84 -7.09
CA GLY A 383 -12.03 13.07 -5.70
C GLY A 383 -12.98 12.02 -5.12
N LEU A 384 -12.95 10.78 -5.65
CA LEU A 384 -13.72 9.67 -5.09
C LEU A 384 -13.03 9.05 -3.87
N TYR A 385 -13.80 8.36 -3.05
CA TYR A 385 -13.30 7.45 -2.01
C TYR A 385 -13.93 6.07 -2.23
N ILE A 386 -13.14 5.04 -2.47
CA ILE A 386 -13.62 3.70 -2.84
C ILE A 386 -13.12 2.68 -1.81
N GLN A 387 -14.04 1.86 -1.29
CA GLN A 387 -13.75 0.90 -0.21
C GLN A 387 -14.60 -0.38 -0.35
N HIS A 388 -14.05 -1.53 0.08
CA HIS A 388 -14.74 -2.83 0.16
C HIS A 388 -15.36 -3.32 -1.15
N THR A 389 -14.70 -3.02 -2.27
CA THR A 389 -14.99 -3.60 -3.58
C THR A 389 -13.94 -4.67 -3.92
N LYS A 390 -14.17 -5.47 -4.97
CA LYS A 390 -13.13 -6.42 -5.42
C LYS A 390 -11.91 -5.63 -5.91
N VAL A 391 -12.14 -4.77 -6.89
CA VAL A 391 -11.16 -3.81 -7.41
C VAL A 391 -11.74 -2.41 -7.27
N GLY A 392 -10.88 -1.42 -6.98
CA GLY A 392 -11.35 -0.03 -6.91
C GLY A 392 -11.84 0.46 -8.27
N LEU A 393 -10.98 0.38 -9.29
CA LEU A 393 -11.29 0.73 -10.68
C LEU A 393 -10.74 -0.31 -11.67
N TRP A 394 -11.62 -1.08 -12.31
CA TRP A 394 -11.22 -2.08 -13.32
C TRP A 394 -11.69 -1.65 -14.72
N PHE A 395 -10.78 -1.10 -15.51
CA PHE A 395 -11.09 -0.62 -16.86
C PHE A 395 -10.80 -1.70 -17.88
N ASP A 396 -11.84 -2.20 -18.54
CA ASP A 396 -11.73 -3.12 -19.67
C ASP A 396 -11.84 -2.32 -20.98
N GLY A 397 -10.71 -2.12 -21.66
CA GLY A 397 -10.68 -1.46 -22.96
C GLY A 397 -11.06 -2.38 -24.13
N PRO A 398 -10.81 -1.95 -25.39
CA PRO A 398 -10.08 -0.74 -25.75
C PRO A 398 -10.79 0.55 -25.34
N MET A 399 -10.02 1.52 -24.85
CA MET A 399 -10.50 2.87 -24.48
C MET A 399 -9.38 3.90 -24.48
N ASN A 400 -9.74 5.18 -24.48
CA ASN A 400 -8.77 6.26 -24.66
C ASN A 400 -9.06 7.49 -23.79
N ASN A 401 -8.01 8.15 -23.30
CA ASN A 401 -8.09 9.47 -22.66
C ASN A 401 -8.96 9.49 -21.39
N THR A 402 -8.66 8.59 -20.46
CA THR A 402 -9.31 8.51 -19.15
C THR A 402 -8.38 9.03 -18.07
N LYS A 403 -8.89 9.90 -17.20
CA LYS A 403 -8.09 10.52 -16.14
C LYS A 403 -8.68 10.22 -14.78
N VAL A 404 -7.89 9.63 -13.90
CA VAL A 404 -8.22 9.42 -12.49
C VAL A 404 -7.35 10.35 -11.65
N THR A 405 -7.97 11.22 -10.86
CA THR A 405 -7.27 12.23 -10.05
C THR A 405 -7.82 12.30 -8.64
N ASN A 406 -6.97 12.67 -7.67
CA ASN A 406 -7.38 12.99 -6.30
C ASN A 406 -8.22 11.90 -5.62
N THR A 407 -8.10 10.65 -6.06
CA THR A 407 -8.98 9.56 -5.64
C THR A 407 -8.31 8.74 -4.56
N THR A 408 -9.09 8.31 -3.56
CA THR A 408 -8.65 7.44 -2.47
C THR A 408 -9.27 6.05 -2.68
N VAL A 409 -8.46 5.01 -2.71
CA VAL A 409 -8.91 3.61 -2.82
C VAL A 409 -8.30 2.84 -1.67
N VAL A 410 -9.13 2.27 -0.81
CA VAL A 410 -8.66 1.51 0.37
C VAL A 410 -9.41 0.19 0.52
N ASP A 411 -8.79 -0.78 1.18
CA ASP A 411 -9.41 -2.05 1.59
C ASP A 411 -10.07 -2.79 0.42
N GLN A 412 -9.27 -3.08 -0.61
CA GLN A 412 -9.67 -3.84 -1.79
C GLN A 412 -9.26 -5.29 -1.63
N ILE A 413 -10.09 -6.21 -2.11
CA ILE A 413 -9.77 -7.64 -2.08
C ILE A 413 -8.77 -8.04 -3.19
N ALA A 414 -8.66 -7.24 -4.25
CA ALA A 414 -7.69 -7.38 -5.33
C ALA A 414 -7.03 -6.01 -5.62
N ASP A 415 -6.89 -5.66 -6.89
CA ASP A 415 -6.21 -4.44 -7.33
C ASP A 415 -6.87 -3.15 -6.81
N GLY A 416 -6.07 -2.09 -6.65
CA GLY A 416 -6.62 -0.75 -6.46
C GLY A 416 -7.20 -0.19 -7.75
N LEU A 417 -6.44 -0.25 -8.84
CA LEU A 417 -6.86 0.09 -10.19
C LEU A 417 -6.11 -0.74 -11.21
N ASN A 418 -6.81 -1.17 -12.26
CA ASN A 418 -6.19 -1.83 -13.41
C ASN A 418 -6.64 -1.18 -14.73
N PHE A 419 -5.67 -0.75 -15.54
CA PHE A 419 -5.86 -0.48 -16.96
C PHE A 419 -5.69 -1.77 -17.73
N HIS A 420 -6.80 -2.49 -17.91
CA HIS A 420 -6.83 -3.78 -18.55
C HIS A 420 -7.16 -3.64 -20.05
N THR A 421 -6.27 -4.18 -20.88
CA THR A 421 -6.36 -4.36 -22.34
C THR A 421 -6.71 -3.13 -23.17
N GLY A 422 -5.78 -2.70 -24.04
CA GLY A 422 -6.06 -1.65 -25.03
C GLY A 422 -6.42 -0.27 -24.45
N VAL A 423 -5.99 0.04 -23.23
CA VAL A 423 -6.17 1.37 -22.63
C VAL A 423 -5.05 2.29 -23.11
N THR A 424 -5.41 3.48 -23.63
CA THR A 424 -4.44 4.40 -24.22
C THR A 424 -4.61 5.86 -23.80
N ASN A 425 -3.50 6.61 -23.78
CA ASN A 425 -3.47 8.04 -23.46
C ASN A 425 -4.18 8.40 -22.13
N SER A 426 -4.15 7.48 -21.17
CA SER A 426 -4.86 7.57 -19.89
C SER A 426 -3.90 7.77 -18.73
N SER A 427 -4.39 8.36 -17.64
CA SER A 427 -3.54 8.69 -16.50
C SER A 427 -4.21 8.47 -15.16
N VAL A 428 -3.41 8.07 -14.17
CA VAL A 428 -3.79 8.10 -12.75
C VAL A 428 -2.79 9.00 -12.03
N SER A 429 -3.27 10.06 -11.40
CA SER A 429 -2.39 10.96 -10.68
C SER A 429 -2.95 11.52 -9.38
N ASN A 430 -2.04 11.94 -8.50
CA ASN A 430 -2.36 12.52 -7.19
C ASN A 430 -3.37 11.67 -6.39
N SER A 431 -3.30 10.35 -6.50
CA SER A 431 -4.26 9.42 -5.89
C SER A 431 -3.59 8.54 -4.83
N PHE A 432 -4.40 8.10 -3.87
CA PHE A 432 -3.94 7.40 -2.68
C PHE A 432 -4.54 5.99 -2.62
N PHE A 433 -3.67 4.99 -2.43
CA PHE A 433 -4.04 3.58 -2.38
C PHE A 433 -3.47 2.96 -1.10
N ARG A 434 -4.30 2.27 -0.32
CA ARG A 434 -3.83 1.56 0.87
C ARG A 434 -4.54 0.23 1.05
N ASN A 435 -3.83 -0.78 1.53
CA ASN A 435 -4.42 -2.07 1.88
C ASN A 435 -5.14 -2.76 0.70
N THR A 436 -4.50 -2.81 -0.48
CA THR A 436 -5.01 -3.57 -1.63
C THR A 436 -4.66 -5.06 -1.47
N GLY A 437 -5.49 -5.92 -2.05
CA GLY A 437 -5.36 -7.37 -2.01
C GLY A 437 -4.62 -7.98 -3.20
N ASP A 438 -4.12 -7.13 -4.10
CA ASP A 438 -3.23 -7.41 -5.23
C ASP A 438 -2.53 -6.08 -5.61
N ASP A 439 -2.06 -5.97 -6.87
CA ASP A 439 -1.44 -4.78 -7.44
C ASP A 439 -2.23 -3.49 -7.13
N ALA A 440 -1.63 -2.55 -6.39
CA ALA A 440 -2.37 -1.33 -6.04
C ALA A 440 -2.68 -0.48 -7.29
N LEU A 441 -1.74 -0.44 -8.23
CA LEU A 441 -1.88 0.17 -9.56
C LEU A 441 -1.31 -0.76 -10.62
N ALA A 442 -2.13 -1.16 -11.59
CA ALA A 442 -1.73 -2.06 -12.65
C ALA A 442 -2.02 -1.50 -14.06
N MET A 443 -1.12 -1.78 -14.99
CA MET A 443 -1.42 -1.72 -16.42
C MET A 443 -1.19 -3.11 -17.01
N TRP A 444 -2.26 -3.79 -17.40
CA TRP A 444 -2.17 -5.11 -18.00
C TRP A 444 -2.54 -5.06 -19.48
N ALA A 445 -1.51 -5.11 -20.33
CA ALA A 445 -1.67 -5.12 -21.79
C ALA A 445 -2.07 -6.51 -22.33
N GLU A 446 -3.06 -7.16 -21.70
CA GLU A 446 -3.53 -8.49 -22.07
C GLU A 446 -4.10 -8.48 -23.49
N THR A 447 -3.53 -9.27 -24.40
CA THR A 447 -3.91 -9.40 -25.82
C THR A 447 -3.84 -8.13 -26.69
N THR A 448 -4.15 -6.94 -26.16
CA THR A 448 -4.14 -5.64 -26.84
C THR A 448 -3.25 -4.68 -26.08
N THR A 449 -2.35 -4.01 -26.80
CA THR A 449 -1.32 -3.17 -26.19
C THR A 449 -1.93 -1.96 -25.48
N ASN A 450 -1.50 -1.72 -24.24
CA ASN A 450 -1.68 -0.45 -23.57
C ASN A 450 -0.63 0.54 -24.08
N ALA A 451 -0.98 1.80 -24.29
CA ALA A 451 -0.03 2.77 -24.85
C ALA A 451 -0.18 4.20 -24.34
N ASN A 452 0.93 4.91 -24.16
CA ASN A 452 0.95 6.34 -23.75
C ASN A 452 0.24 6.61 -22.42
N ASN A 453 0.27 5.66 -21.49
CA ASN A 453 -0.38 5.82 -20.19
C ASN A 453 0.61 6.31 -19.12
N THR A 454 0.08 6.94 -18.08
CA THR A 454 0.90 7.53 -17.02
C THR A 454 0.35 7.26 -15.62
N PHE A 455 1.19 6.77 -14.70
CA PHE A 455 0.93 6.80 -13.26
C PHE A 455 1.86 7.81 -12.59
N ASP A 456 1.31 8.90 -12.08
CA ASP A 456 2.08 10.07 -11.66
C ASP A 456 1.70 10.60 -10.25
N HIS A 457 2.68 10.78 -9.37
CA HIS A 457 2.48 11.33 -8.02
C HIS A 457 1.38 10.61 -7.21
N ASN A 458 1.33 9.29 -7.24
CA ASN A 458 0.43 8.49 -6.40
C ASN A 458 1.14 7.99 -5.14
N THR A 459 0.40 7.84 -4.04
CA THR A 459 0.90 7.16 -2.85
C THR A 459 0.24 5.79 -2.75
N VAL A 460 1.06 4.74 -2.61
CA VAL A 460 0.65 3.36 -2.35
C VAL A 460 1.22 2.93 -1.01
N GLN A 461 0.39 2.32 -0.16
CA GLN A 461 0.81 1.80 1.14
C GLN A 461 0.23 0.40 1.37
N THR A 462 1.06 -0.51 1.88
CA THR A 462 0.66 -1.82 2.39
C THR A 462 -0.19 -2.68 1.42
N PRO A 463 0.18 -2.87 0.13
CA PRO A 463 -0.44 -3.92 -0.68
C PRO A 463 -0.13 -5.28 -0.06
N THR A 464 -1.17 -6.01 0.31
CA THR A 464 -1.10 -7.25 1.10
C THR A 464 -0.64 -8.47 0.28
N LEU A 465 -0.70 -8.34 -1.04
CA LEU A 465 -0.24 -9.30 -2.03
C LEU A 465 0.27 -8.53 -3.26
N ALA A 466 1.18 -9.14 -4.02
CA ALA A 466 1.68 -8.63 -5.28
C ALA A 466 2.38 -7.27 -5.13
N ASN A 467 2.14 -6.33 -6.04
CA ASN A 467 2.98 -5.16 -6.21
C ASN A 467 2.32 -3.86 -5.75
N GLY A 468 3.14 -2.83 -5.53
CA GLY A 468 2.61 -1.48 -5.42
C GLY A 468 2.16 -0.94 -6.79
N ILE A 469 3.08 -0.92 -7.75
CA ILE A 469 2.80 -0.53 -9.14
C ILE A 469 3.34 -1.61 -10.07
N ALA A 470 2.48 -2.20 -10.90
CA ALA A 470 2.82 -3.24 -11.86
C ALA A 470 2.49 -2.82 -13.30
N ILE A 471 3.45 -3.02 -14.20
CA ILE A 471 3.25 -2.87 -15.64
C ILE A 471 3.52 -4.22 -16.29
N TYR A 472 2.49 -4.78 -16.92
CA TYR A 472 2.57 -6.00 -17.71
C TYR A 472 2.51 -5.64 -19.19
N GLY A 473 3.70 -5.49 -19.80
CA GLY A 473 3.82 -5.13 -21.21
C GLY A 473 3.38 -3.69 -21.54
N GLY A 474 3.15 -3.43 -22.84
CA GLY A 474 2.66 -2.14 -23.32
C GLY A 474 3.74 -1.23 -23.90
N LYS A 475 3.33 -0.03 -24.35
CA LYS A 475 4.17 0.87 -25.13
C LYS A 475 4.17 2.30 -24.60
N ASP A 476 5.34 2.93 -24.55
CA ASP A 476 5.46 4.36 -24.20
C ASP A 476 4.77 4.70 -22.86
N ILE A 477 5.14 3.98 -21.79
CA ILE A 477 4.52 4.06 -20.47
C ILE A 477 5.38 4.91 -19.52
N THR A 478 4.74 5.72 -18.68
CA THR A 478 5.42 6.52 -17.64
C THR A 478 4.91 6.17 -16.24
N VAL A 479 5.82 5.89 -15.31
CA VAL A 479 5.58 5.72 -13.88
C VAL A 479 6.46 6.74 -13.15
N SER A 480 5.89 7.85 -12.71
CA SER A 480 6.66 8.99 -12.19
C SER A 480 6.22 9.55 -10.86
N GLY A 481 7.17 10.01 -10.04
CA GLY A 481 6.83 10.81 -8.87
C GLY A 481 6.10 10.04 -7.76
N ASN A 482 5.96 8.71 -7.83
CA ASN A 482 5.13 7.94 -6.89
C ASN A 482 5.86 7.67 -5.56
N LEU A 483 5.10 7.49 -4.48
CA LEU A 483 5.59 6.98 -3.19
C LEU A 483 4.96 5.61 -2.96
N VAL A 484 5.76 4.55 -2.90
CA VAL A 484 5.27 3.18 -2.74
C VAL A 484 5.92 2.53 -1.52
N ALA A 485 5.11 2.17 -0.54
CA ALA A 485 5.60 1.64 0.71
C ALA A 485 4.94 0.33 1.08
N ASP A 486 5.73 -0.45 1.80
CA ASP A 486 5.27 -1.58 2.57
C ASP A 486 4.60 -2.77 1.82
N PRO A 487 5.02 -3.16 0.60
CA PRO A 487 4.52 -4.40 -0.01
C PRO A 487 4.86 -5.60 0.88
N ILE A 488 4.00 -6.62 0.90
CA ILE A 488 4.06 -7.70 1.90
C ILE A 488 4.68 -8.99 1.38
N ARG A 489 4.13 -9.53 0.29
CA ARG A 489 4.54 -10.84 -0.24
C ARG A 489 4.26 -10.95 -1.73
N GLU A 490 5.02 -11.83 -2.40
CA GLU A 490 4.79 -12.24 -3.80
C GLU A 490 4.74 -11.08 -4.80
N GLY A 491 5.44 -9.98 -4.49
CA GLY A 491 5.62 -8.84 -5.38
C GLY A 491 6.50 -7.74 -4.79
N SER A 492 6.62 -6.64 -5.51
CA SER A 492 7.60 -5.57 -5.27
C SER A 492 6.94 -4.21 -5.19
N ALA A 493 7.68 -3.16 -4.81
CA ALA A 493 7.09 -1.82 -4.87
C ALA A 493 6.83 -1.42 -6.33
N LEU A 494 7.80 -1.67 -7.21
CA LEU A 494 7.68 -1.43 -8.65
C LEU A 494 7.94 -2.74 -9.40
N HIS A 495 7.10 -3.05 -10.39
CA HIS A 495 7.22 -4.26 -11.18
C HIS A 495 7.03 -3.99 -12.67
N LEU A 496 7.95 -4.53 -13.48
CA LEU A 496 7.83 -4.62 -14.93
C LEU A 496 7.91 -6.09 -15.33
N GLY A 497 6.84 -6.65 -15.90
CA GLY A 497 6.74 -8.07 -16.21
C GLY A 497 6.31 -8.36 -17.65
N THR A 498 6.92 -9.35 -18.28
CA THR A 498 6.42 -9.95 -19.54
C THR A 498 5.69 -11.27 -19.24
N ARG A 499 4.55 -11.18 -18.56
CA ARG A 499 3.73 -12.32 -18.12
C ARG A 499 2.24 -12.10 -18.32
N PHE A 500 1.45 -13.14 -18.08
CA PHE A 500 -0.02 -13.09 -18.11
C PHE A 500 -0.60 -12.77 -19.49
N GLY A 501 -0.01 -13.30 -20.55
CA GLY A 501 -0.51 -13.07 -21.91
C GLY A 501 -0.39 -11.62 -22.39
N ALA A 502 0.43 -10.80 -21.70
CA ALA A 502 0.64 -9.41 -22.04
C ALA A 502 1.38 -9.25 -23.39
N GLN A 503 1.02 -8.20 -24.13
CA GLN A 503 1.78 -7.75 -25.28
C GLN A 503 3.20 -7.32 -24.86
N PRO A 504 4.25 -7.52 -25.68
CA PRO A 504 5.61 -7.14 -25.31
C PRO A 504 5.73 -5.65 -24.97
N PHE A 505 6.75 -5.33 -24.15
CA PHE A 505 7.16 -3.94 -23.99
C PHE A 505 7.64 -3.36 -25.32
N ALA A 506 7.30 -2.11 -25.62
CA ALA A 506 7.77 -1.41 -26.80
C ALA A 506 7.98 0.09 -26.53
N GLY A 507 8.72 0.76 -27.40
CA GLY A 507 9.01 2.18 -27.23
C GLY A 507 9.84 2.44 -25.98
N THR A 508 9.46 3.45 -25.20
CA THR A 508 10.15 3.79 -23.93
C THR A 508 9.27 3.50 -22.72
N ILE A 509 9.81 2.77 -21.75
CA ILE A 509 9.19 2.59 -20.44
C ILE A 509 9.98 3.44 -19.45
N LYS A 510 9.40 4.56 -19.02
CA LYS A 510 10.04 5.50 -18.11
C LYS A 510 9.53 5.28 -16.69
N VAL A 511 10.39 4.74 -15.84
CA VAL A 511 10.24 4.73 -14.39
C VAL A 511 11.13 5.85 -13.88
N ALA A 512 10.55 6.91 -13.35
CA ALA A 512 11.36 8.05 -12.95
C ALA A 512 10.89 8.62 -11.64
N ASP A 513 11.82 9.12 -10.85
CA ASP A 513 11.46 10.03 -9.78
C ASP A 513 10.49 9.38 -8.76
N ASN A 514 10.52 8.05 -8.57
CA ASN A 514 9.71 7.39 -7.56
C ASN A 514 10.50 7.25 -6.26
N THR A 515 9.80 6.98 -5.17
CA THR A 515 10.43 6.56 -3.92
C THR A 515 9.74 5.32 -3.41
N THR A 516 10.53 4.27 -3.19
CA THR A 516 10.06 3.03 -2.58
C THR A 516 10.60 2.92 -1.17
N VAL A 517 9.82 2.32 -0.28
CA VAL A 517 10.16 2.21 1.13
C VAL A 517 9.80 0.83 1.66
N ARG A 518 10.72 0.17 2.37
CA ARG A 518 10.47 -1.14 2.99
C ARG A 518 9.97 -2.18 2.00
N ALA A 519 10.49 -2.10 0.78
CA ALA A 519 10.16 -2.96 -0.34
C ALA A 519 11.11 -4.17 -0.44
N GLY A 520 11.08 -4.88 -1.58
CA GLY A 520 11.82 -6.12 -1.81
C GLY A 520 11.32 -7.21 -0.88
N THR A 521 10.15 -7.79 -1.18
CA THR A 521 9.52 -8.80 -0.31
C THR A 521 10.20 -10.17 -0.46
N TYR A 522 9.81 -11.12 0.38
CA TYR A 522 10.18 -12.51 0.20
C TYR A 522 9.23 -13.19 -0.80
N GLU A 523 9.78 -13.82 -1.84
CA GLU A 523 9.01 -14.63 -2.78
C GLU A 523 9.02 -16.08 -2.29
N LEU A 524 7.84 -16.60 -1.95
CA LEU A 524 7.67 -17.88 -1.26
C LEU A 524 7.96 -19.09 -2.16
N ASN A 525 7.67 -19.00 -3.45
CA ASN A 525 7.80 -20.11 -4.41
C ASN A 525 9.25 -20.34 -4.83
N TRP A 526 10.00 -19.27 -5.04
CA TRP A 526 11.42 -19.25 -5.39
C TRP A 526 12.30 -19.29 -4.15
N ASN A 527 11.75 -18.96 -2.98
CA ASN A 527 12.46 -18.95 -1.71
C ASN A 527 13.66 -17.99 -1.73
N ILE A 528 13.46 -16.80 -2.31
CA ILE A 528 14.46 -15.73 -2.46
C ILE A 528 13.84 -14.36 -2.21
N GLY A 529 14.69 -13.37 -1.99
CA GLY A 529 14.30 -11.97 -1.87
C GLY A 529 14.10 -11.27 -3.21
N LEU A 530 13.02 -10.49 -3.34
CA LEU A 530 12.76 -9.63 -4.49
C LEU A 530 13.50 -8.28 -4.39
N GLY A 531 13.41 -7.51 -5.47
CA GLY A 531 13.88 -6.13 -5.54
C GLY A 531 12.83 -5.13 -5.06
N ALA A 532 13.26 -3.92 -4.70
CA ALA A 532 12.36 -2.77 -4.60
C ALA A 532 11.70 -2.49 -5.97
N ILE A 533 12.52 -2.58 -7.02
CA ILE A 533 12.08 -2.72 -8.40
C ILE A 533 12.41 -4.14 -8.91
N TRP A 534 11.41 -4.78 -9.53
CA TRP A 534 11.49 -6.15 -10.04
C TRP A 534 11.15 -6.23 -11.53
N LEU A 535 12.15 -6.55 -12.34
CA LEU A 535 12.01 -6.80 -13.78
C LEU A 535 11.99 -8.31 -14.00
N TYR A 536 10.90 -8.80 -14.60
CA TYR A 536 10.67 -10.23 -14.76
C TYR A 536 10.36 -10.60 -16.21
N ALA A 537 11.27 -11.36 -16.82
CA ALA A 537 11.05 -11.98 -18.12
C ALA A 537 10.49 -13.40 -17.93
N LEU A 538 9.25 -13.65 -18.37
CA LEU A 538 8.62 -14.98 -18.27
C LEU A 538 8.15 -15.54 -19.61
N GLU A 539 7.46 -14.74 -20.41
CA GLU A 539 6.84 -15.19 -21.66
C GLU A 539 7.50 -14.58 -22.90
N ARG A 540 8.32 -13.54 -22.71
CA ARG A 540 9.00 -12.76 -23.75
C ARG A 540 10.30 -12.14 -23.22
N ASN A 541 11.19 -11.78 -24.16
CA ASN A 541 12.31 -10.87 -23.86
C ASN A 541 11.81 -9.51 -23.36
N MET A 542 12.66 -8.84 -22.59
CA MET A 542 12.53 -7.41 -22.28
C MET A 542 13.68 -6.67 -22.97
N ASP A 543 13.40 -6.06 -24.12
CA ASP A 543 14.37 -5.37 -24.99
C ASP A 543 13.93 -3.95 -25.42
N ALA A 544 12.78 -3.49 -24.92
CA ALA A 544 12.35 -2.09 -25.02
C ALA A 544 13.31 -1.17 -24.24
N ASN A 545 13.27 0.12 -24.54
CA ASN A 545 14.08 1.12 -23.83
C ASN A 545 13.49 1.36 -22.43
N VAL A 546 14.01 0.68 -21.41
CA VAL A 546 13.60 0.87 -20.01
C VAL A 546 14.53 1.85 -19.34
N GLN A 547 13.98 2.94 -18.82
CA GLN A 547 14.73 3.99 -18.13
C GLN A 547 14.25 4.10 -16.70
N VAL A 548 15.15 3.87 -15.74
CA VAL A 548 14.94 4.04 -14.30
C VAL A 548 15.79 5.22 -13.86
N VAL A 549 15.19 6.37 -13.57
CA VAL A 549 15.91 7.65 -13.43
C VAL A 549 15.45 8.46 -12.22
N GLY A 550 16.36 8.80 -11.31
CA GLY A 550 16.05 9.66 -10.15
C GLY A 550 15.27 8.96 -9.03
N ASP A 551 15.13 7.63 -9.10
CA ASP A 551 14.40 6.83 -8.13
C ASP A 551 15.19 6.65 -6.82
N ASN A 552 14.48 6.69 -5.69
CA ASN A 552 15.04 6.40 -4.36
C ASN A 552 14.49 5.08 -3.83
N PHE A 553 15.36 4.16 -3.44
CA PHE A 553 14.98 2.88 -2.81
C PHE A 553 15.46 2.87 -1.37
N LEU A 554 14.51 2.94 -0.44
CA LEU A 554 14.78 3.16 0.98
C LEU A 554 14.42 1.92 1.81
N ASP A 555 15.31 1.51 2.71
CA ASP A 555 15.06 0.49 3.72
C ASP A 555 14.58 -0.87 3.14
N ASN A 556 15.18 -1.34 2.05
CA ASN A 556 14.74 -2.55 1.36
C ASN A 556 15.05 -3.81 2.17
N THR A 557 14.12 -4.76 2.22
CA THR A 557 14.29 -6.01 3.00
C THR A 557 15.33 -6.91 2.38
N TYR A 558 15.31 -7.07 1.05
CA TYR A 558 16.26 -7.87 0.30
C TYR A 558 17.04 -7.00 -0.67
N ASN A 559 16.70 -7.03 -1.96
CA ASN A 559 17.46 -6.33 -2.99
C ASN A 559 16.84 -4.97 -3.29
N ALA A 560 17.63 -4.02 -3.80
CA ALA A 560 17.09 -2.78 -4.34
C ALA A 560 16.56 -3.01 -5.77
N ILE A 561 17.36 -3.66 -6.62
CA ILE A 561 17.04 -3.96 -8.02
C ILE A 561 17.11 -5.47 -8.23
N MET A 562 16.08 -6.06 -8.83
CA MET A 562 16.09 -7.45 -9.26
C MET A 562 15.72 -7.58 -10.73
N MET A 563 16.55 -8.30 -11.48
CA MET A 563 16.28 -8.71 -12.86
C MET A 563 16.34 -10.23 -12.91
N VAL A 564 15.25 -10.86 -13.36
CA VAL A 564 15.11 -12.32 -13.27
C VAL A 564 14.34 -12.89 -14.45
N VAL A 565 14.69 -14.11 -14.79
CA VAL A 565 13.94 -15.00 -15.67
C VAL A 565 13.57 -16.25 -14.90
N ASP A 566 12.41 -16.83 -15.18
CA ASP A 566 12.02 -18.08 -14.53
C ASP A 566 12.89 -19.24 -15.01
N PHE A 567 13.19 -20.16 -14.10
CA PHE A 567 14.14 -21.25 -14.36
C PHE A 567 13.77 -22.11 -15.59
N PRO A 568 12.50 -22.50 -15.82
CA PRO A 568 12.12 -23.31 -16.99
C PRO A 568 12.35 -22.62 -18.34
N VAL A 569 12.47 -21.29 -18.37
CA VAL A 569 12.63 -20.48 -19.58
C VAL A 569 13.91 -19.64 -19.55
N LYS A 570 14.84 -19.94 -18.63
CA LYS A 570 16.06 -19.16 -18.38
C LYS A 570 16.98 -18.97 -19.60
N ASP A 571 16.89 -19.89 -20.56
CA ASP A 571 17.68 -19.88 -21.80
C ASP A 571 16.89 -19.36 -23.01
N GLN A 572 15.60 -19.03 -22.83
CA GLN A 572 14.71 -18.54 -23.89
C GLN A 572 14.58 -17.03 -23.88
N TYR A 573 14.62 -16.42 -22.69
CA TYR A 573 14.37 -14.99 -22.51
C TYR A 573 15.51 -14.27 -21.81
N SER A 574 15.68 -13.00 -22.16
CA SER A 574 16.73 -12.12 -21.66
C SER A 574 16.17 -10.73 -21.32
N ILE A 575 16.92 -9.99 -20.50
CA ILE A 575 16.63 -8.59 -20.15
C ILE A 575 17.79 -7.73 -20.65
N THR A 576 17.50 -6.79 -21.54
CA THR A 576 18.48 -5.89 -22.19
C THR A 576 17.91 -4.48 -22.31
N ASN A 577 18.74 -3.50 -22.68
CA ASN A 577 18.30 -2.12 -22.94
C ASN A 577 17.61 -1.46 -21.72
N VAL A 578 18.12 -1.80 -20.53
CA VAL A 578 17.71 -1.23 -19.25
C VAL A 578 18.79 -0.27 -18.75
N HIS A 579 18.37 0.94 -18.37
CA HIS A 579 19.26 2.02 -17.98
C HIS A 579 18.87 2.56 -16.61
N PHE A 580 19.79 2.46 -15.64
CA PHE A 580 19.65 3.06 -14.32
C PHE A 580 20.50 4.32 -14.25
N LYS A 581 19.89 5.43 -13.84
CA LYS A 581 20.57 6.72 -13.75
C LYS A 581 20.10 7.54 -12.54
N ASP A 582 21.01 8.20 -11.84
CA ASP A 582 20.68 9.10 -10.72
C ASP A 582 19.85 8.41 -9.62
N VAL A 583 20.10 7.11 -9.38
CA VAL A 583 19.35 6.30 -8.41
C VAL A 583 20.03 6.35 -7.05
N LYS A 584 19.24 6.42 -5.99
CA LYS A 584 19.74 6.40 -4.61
C LYS A 584 19.22 5.18 -3.86
N VAL A 585 20.13 4.42 -3.26
CA VAL A 585 19.77 3.27 -2.41
C VAL A 585 20.22 3.56 -0.98
N ASP A 586 19.27 3.84 -0.08
CA ASP A 586 19.54 3.98 1.35
C ASP A 586 19.07 2.73 2.10
N GLY A 587 19.95 1.74 2.22
CA GLY A 587 19.63 0.50 2.90
C GLY A 587 19.02 -0.53 1.97
N THR A 588 19.72 -1.66 1.84
CA THR A 588 19.23 -2.85 1.16
C THR A 588 19.77 -4.07 1.91
N GLY A 589 18.87 -4.95 2.35
CA GLY A 589 19.24 -6.03 3.25
C GLY A 589 20.20 -7.05 2.65
N THR A 590 20.22 -7.17 1.32
CA THR A 590 21.18 -7.98 0.57
C THR A 590 21.96 -7.11 -0.40
N SER A 591 21.58 -7.07 -1.68
CA SER A 591 22.38 -6.48 -2.75
C SER A 591 21.72 -5.23 -3.32
N VAL A 592 22.51 -4.37 -3.96
CA VAL A 592 21.97 -3.29 -4.80
C VAL A 592 21.33 -3.91 -6.04
N VAL A 593 22.04 -4.82 -6.70
CA VAL A 593 21.55 -5.53 -7.90
C VAL A 593 21.59 -7.04 -7.67
N SER A 594 20.47 -7.72 -7.93
CA SER A 594 20.41 -9.17 -8.12
C SER A 594 20.05 -9.48 -9.56
N ALA A 595 20.99 -10.01 -10.34
CA ALA A 595 20.82 -10.41 -11.74
C ALA A 595 20.78 -11.93 -11.87
N ARG A 596 19.61 -12.46 -12.22
CA ARG A 596 19.31 -13.90 -12.40
C ARG A 596 18.69 -14.13 -13.77
N VAL A 597 19.31 -13.57 -14.79
CA VAL A 597 18.88 -13.58 -16.19
C VAL A 597 20.08 -13.30 -17.09
N ALA A 598 20.03 -13.69 -18.36
CA ALA A 598 21.02 -13.24 -19.35
C ALA A 598 20.71 -11.83 -19.87
N GLY A 599 21.73 -11.11 -20.34
CA GLY A 599 21.56 -9.80 -20.99
C GLY A 599 22.45 -8.71 -20.41
N SER A 600 21.92 -7.50 -20.22
CA SER A 600 22.73 -6.37 -19.74
C SER A 600 21.92 -5.18 -19.23
N ALA A 601 22.50 -4.41 -18.32
CA ALA A 601 22.01 -3.10 -17.91
C ALA A 601 23.16 -2.08 -17.74
N THR A 602 22.86 -0.80 -17.91
CA THR A 602 23.82 0.30 -17.66
C THR A 602 23.51 1.02 -16.35
N PHE A 603 24.55 1.47 -15.65
CA PHE A 603 24.44 2.20 -14.39
C PHE A 603 25.25 3.49 -14.48
N GLU A 604 24.59 4.63 -14.28
CA GLU A 604 25.20 5.97 -14.25
C GLU A 604 24.77 6.68 -12.96
N ASN A 605 25.73 7.17 -12.17
CA ASN A 605 25.42 7.95 -10.96
C ASN A 605 24.42 7.24 -10.02
N VAL A 606 24.65 5.95 -9.74
CA VAL A 606 23.88 5.19 -8.76
C VAL A 606 24.66 5.17 -7.44
N ASP A 607 24.10 5.87 -6.45
CA ASP A 607 24.71 6.02 -5.13
C ASP A 607 24.03 5.05 -4.15
N ALA A 608 24.80 4.19 -3.49
CA ALA A 608 24.25 3.23 -2.54
C ALA A 608 24.97 3.29 -1.19
N ARG A 609 24.21 3.29 -0.10
CA ARG A 609 24.78 3.14 1.26
C ARG A 609 24.01 2.10 2.04
N ASN A 610 24.67 1.57 3.08
CA ASN A 610 24.08 0.57 3.97
C ASN A 610 23.68 -0.73 3.25
N VAL A 611 24.54 -1.22 2.37
CA VAL A 611 24.35 -2.48 1.63
C VAL A 611 24.71 -3.68 2.52
N GLY A 612 23.78 -4.63 2.66
CA GLY A 612 23.91 -5.75 3.62
C GLY A 612 24.80 -6.91 3.17
N ALA A 613 24.92 -7.13 1.86
CA ALA A 613 25.71 -8.18 1.24
C ALA A 613 26.60 -7.63 0.10
N VAL A 614 27.05 -8.51 -0.81
CA VAL A 614 27.75 -8.11 -2.03
C VAL A 614 26.88 -7.13 -2.83
N GLY A 615 27.49 -6.06 -3.37
CA GLY A 615 26.77 -5.01 -4.08
C GLY A 615 26.03 -5.54 -5.30
N ILE A 616 26.70 -6.39 -6.08
CA ILE A 616 26.15 -7.09 -7.22
C ILE A 616 26.10 -8.59 -6.91
N ASN A 617 24.90 -9.17 -6.91
CA ASN A 617 24.68 -10.61 -6.91
C ASN A 617 24.34 -11.07 -8.34
N ASN A 618 25.35 -11.49 -9.09
CA ASN A 618 25.23 -11.83 -10.51
C ASN A 618 25.33 -13.34 -10.74
N CYS A 619 24.17 -13.95 -11.01
CA CYS A 619 23.99 -15.36 -11.32
C CYS A 619 23.85 -15.65 -12.82
N GLY A 620 23.62 -14.62 -13.64
CA GLY A 620 23.35 -14.79 -15.06
C GLY A 620 22.16 -15.73 -15.31
N SER A 621 22.23 -16.54 -16.37
CA SER A 621 21.28 -17.62 -16.64
C SER A 621 21.74 -18.98 -16.08
N PHE A 622 22.57 -18.94 -15.03
CA PHE A 622 23.01 -20.09 -14.24
C PHE A 622 23.86 -21.12 -15.01
N HIS A 623 24.57 -20.76 -16.09
CA HIS A 623 25.54 -21.70 -16.70
C HIS A 623 26.92 -21.64 -16.04
N PHE A 624 27.23 -20.56 -15.31
CA PHE A 624 28.49 -20.37 -14.58
C PHE A 624 29.73 -20.68 -15.40
N THR A 625 29.79 -20.12 -16.61
CA THR A 625 30.85 -20.42 -17.56
C THR A 625 32.19 -19.79 -17.16
N PRO A 626 33.33 -20.30 -17.67
CA PRO A 626 34.63 -19.64 -17.49
C PRO A 626 34.72 -18.22 -18.08
N ALA A 627 33.78 -17.84 -18.96
CA ALA A 627 33.71 -16.50 -19.53
C ALA A 627 33.06 -15.47 -18.59
N GLY A 628 32.52 -15.92 -17.44
CA GLY A 628 31.75 -15.11 -16.50
C GLY A 628 30.24 -15.33 -16.66
N SER A 629 29.48 -14.48 -16.00
CA SER A 629 28.02 -14.40 -16.06
C SER A 629 27.56 -13.99 -17.47
N GLU A 630 26.39 -14.49 -17.86
CA GLU A 630 25.69 -14.10 -19.08
C GLU A 630 24.97 -12.74 -18.94
N PHE A 631 25.04 -12.11 -17.76
CA PHE A 631 24.56 -10.76 -17.51
C PHE A 631 25.74 -9.79 -17.36
N SER A 632 25.75 -8.76 -18.20
CA SER A 632 26.76 -7.69 -18.18
C SER A 632 26.24 -6.44 -17.48
N LEU A 633 26.96 -5.97 -16.45
CA LEU A 633 26.76 -4.68 -15.80
C LEU A 633 27.74 -3.68 -16.41
N VAL A 634 27.20 -2.62 -17.01
CA VAL A 634 27.98 -1.62 -17.74
C VAL A 634 28.08 -0.33 -16.93
N ASP A 635 29.29 0.00 -16.50
CA ASP A 635 29.60 1.25 -15.82
C ASP A 635 29.58 2.44 -16.79
N GLN A 636 28.74 3.43 -16.52
CA GLN A 636 28.72 4.72 -17.23
C GLN A 636 29.32 5.87 -16.38
N GLY A 637 29.85 5.55 -15.19
CA GLY A 637 30.50 6.49 -14.28
C GLY A 637 29.56 7.05 -13.21
N GLY A 638 30.15 7.52 -12.11
CA GLY A 638 29.43 8.12 -10.98
C GLY A 638 28.83 7.13 -9.98
N ASN A 639 28.99 5.82 -10.18
CA ASN A 639 28.48 4.81 -9.25
C ASN A 639 29.34 4.76 -7.98
N ASP A 640 28.76 5.05 -6.81
CA ASP A 640 29.53 5.13 -5.56
C ASP A 640 28.81 4.61 -4.31
N GLY A 641 29.53 4.63 -3.19
CA GLY A 641 29.07 4.11 -1.90
C GLY A 641 29.25 2.59 -1.79
N GLY A 642 28.58 1.96 -0.83
CA GLY A 642 28.73 0.54 -0.53
C GLY A 642 28.20 0.11 0.84
N GLY A 643 28.72 -1.01 1.32
CA GLY A 643 28.28 -1.59 2.58
C GLY A 643 29.24 -2.63 3.14
N THR A 644 28.69 -3.72 3.65
CA THR A 644 29.42 -4.74 4.44
C THR A 644 30.61 -5.35 3.69
N THR A 645 30.57 -5.41 2.36
CA THR A 645 31.63 -6.00 1.51
C THR A 645 32.47 -4.95 0.77
N GLY A 646 32.37 -3.67 1.11
CA GLY A 646 33.06 -2.58 0.42
C GLY A 646 32.17 -1.87 -0.62
N PRO A 647 32.78 -1.24 -1.65
CA PRO A 647 32.02 -0.52 -2.68
C PRO A 647 31.03 -1.43 -3.40
N TRP A 648 29.81 -0.96 -3.70
CA TRP A 648 28.79 -1.83 -4.31
C TRP A 648 29.01 -2.11 -5.80
N PHE A 649 29.78 -1.26 -6.49
CA PHE A 649 30.09 -1.36 -7.92
C PHE A 649 31.60 -1.43 -8.15
N ALA A 650 32.28 -2.32 -7.43
CA ALA A 650 33.73 -2.41 -7.45
C ALA A 650 34.26 -3.03 -8.76
N PRO A 651 35.47 -2.67 -9.23
CA PRO A 651 36.04 -3.19 -10.48
C PRO A 651 36.13 -4.73 -10.57
N TRP A 652 36.21 -5.43 -9.44
CA TRP A 652 36.27 -6.89 -9.39
C TRP A 652 34.89 -7.56 -9.61
N GLU A 653 33.79 -6.82 -9.46
CA GLU A 653 32.43 -7.29 -9.71
C GLU A 653 32.01 -7.14 -11.19
N LEU A 654 32.84 -6.45 -11.99
CA LEU A 654 32.50 -6.01 -13.34
C LEU A 654 33.32 -6.70 -14.46
N PRO A 655 32.79 -6.67 -15.70
CA PRO A 655 31.39 -6.35 -16.03
C PRO A 655 30.46 -7.55 -15.81
N ASN A 656 31.02 -8.75 -15.74
CA ASN A 656 30.28 -10.00 -15.77
C ASN A 656 30.84 -11.03 -14.77
N THR A 657 31.42 -10.58 -13.66
CA THR A 657 31.90 -11.49 -12.62
C THR A 657 30.72 -12.27 -12.03
N ILE A 658 30.91 -13.57 -11.84
CA ILE A 658 29.94 -14.41 -11.14
C ILE A 658 30.13 -14.20 -9.64
N THR A 659 29.13 -13.61 -9.00
CA THR A 659 29.08 -13.37 -7.55
C THR A 659 27.85 -14.03 -6.91
N CYS A 660 27.28 -15.00 -7.63
CA CYS A 660 26.01 -15.63 -7.30
C CYS A 660 25.98 -16.21 -5.88
N ASP A 661 25.11 -15.64 -5.05
CA ASP A 661 24.64 -16.22 -3.80
C ASP A 661 23.12 -16.41 -3.91
N ASP A 662 22.66 -17.65 -3.79
CA ASP A 662 21.24 -17.94 -3.93
C ASP A 662 20.43 -17.27 -2.80
N ARG A 663 20.98 -17.23 -1.58
CA ARG A 663 20.27 -16.81 -0.36
C ARG A 663 21.24 -16.09 0.59
N PRO A 664 21.78 -14.93 0.18
CA PRO A 664 22.67 -14.17 1.04
C PRO A 664 21.96 -13.82 2.35
N PRO A 665 22.67 -13.83 3.49
CA PRO A 665 22.10 -13.39 4.76
C PRO A 665 21.54 -11.98 4.65
N VAL A 666 20.34 -11.78 5.18
CA VAL A 666 19.70 -10.47 5.22
C VAL A 666 20.23 -9.67 6.41
N VAL A 667 20.78 -8.48 6.14
CA VAL A 667 21.23 -7.53 7.16
C VAL A 667 20.29 -6.34 7.17
N ALA A 668 19.45 -6.20 8.21
CA ALA A 668 18.54 -5.07 8.31
C ALA A 668 19.32 -3.74 8.24
N PRO A 669 18.98 -2.82 7.31
CA PRO A 669 19.64 -1.53 7.22
C PRO A 669 19.20 -0.60 8.38
N PRO A 670 19.98 0.44 8.71
CA PRO A 670 19.52 1.51 9.59
C PRO A 670 18.37 2.30 8.96
N ALA A 671 17.66 3.09 9.76
CA ALA A 671 16.61 3.97 9.28
C ALA A 671 17.14 4.97 8.23
N PRO A 672 16.45 5.18 7.10
CA PRO A 672 16.89 6.09 6.05
C PRO A 672 17.11 7.52 6.55
N GLN A 673 18.07 8.21 5.94
CA GLN A 673 18.44 9.59 6.27
C GLN A 673 18.40 10.48 5.02
N PRO A 674 18.36 11.82 5.16
CA PRO A 674 18.56 12.72 4.03
C PRO A 674 19.87 12.39 3.28
N TRP A 675 19.86 12.62 1.96
CA TRP A 675 21.01 12.37 1.09
C TRP A 675 21.98 13.53 1.07
#